data_AF-A0A1M7YLC7-F1
#
_entry.id   AF-A0A1M7YLC7-F1
#
_cell.length_a   1.000
_cell.length_b   1.000
_cell.length_c   1.000
_cell.angle_alpha   90.00
_cell.angle_beta   90.00
_cell.angle_gamma   90.00
#
_symmetry.space_group_name_H-M   'P 1'
#
loop_
_entity.id
_entity.type
_entity.pdbx_description
1 polymer ?
#
loop_
_entity_poly.entity_id
_entity_poly.type
_entity_poly.pdbx_seq_one_letter_code
_entity_poly.pdbx_strand_id
1 'polypeptide(L)'
;MIGKRVLDLNGGLGGKVHAFQKKGFDVVKVIDNDSENCKILEKITAKDKVTNSDILEIDSSNLPDVDIIIANYAIQAFSVARKGKFDNNRDINHVIYNIISQKRPQFFLIEVPVHIIANIKYNLESYMSNYITLGYEVFYQIYDEMNFSGYPVVGKQGYFIGILNLSYEKFEFPETVYFEAVNELPFEKIDNAESWYRVNNFPIKDLEAGQIYVKKINELKETKNVYLGRAYENYLVDSIGPRRFTHNEIANLKGLADMDYNFCLNKRRMYNKIANESNVYIVSAIADRILILIDNINKIKNNTESIGNTIENKEKNSNIIFSKLILKEIYIKKLKGLNDLELKFEKNLTALMGVNGSGKSTILHALACVYMPFEKGENYVFSEFFTPTPDANWRGSSFTVVNYDENLGEVTQKKYEKKGYRWARYSNRPERDVFYIGITSCIPEIEIEKSTSFINYISKNITEKHVKKIVTDAAYIMQKDYAELMLHETRKKNYIGVRTKANINYSALSMGAGEQRVIKILQTVYNAHQYSMILIDEIDLLLHANAFRKLIEILSDIACTKKLQIIFSTHSMEMLDLEQYADIKYLDHKDGKILVYNTVNPDLLYELSGKTEKPFSIYVEDYLAQSIVSKVAKDLKMRKYINIICYGAIENAFTVAAGKVLDGEELSKFLVVTDGDKYITREEKKKRLQSVLSGTEQEHGDKIEKALSIIVQFELPKNTPPEEYIHSMLVAMDSEEECVTCAKKIRNVNNSHEWIGKIEEQMGTGKDVYYDIMEVVAENENWLKYVENIQKWIKEKKEEV
;
A
#
# COMPACT_ATOMS: atom_id res chain seq x y z
N MET A 1 -27.59 1.26 24.57
CA MET A 1 -26.96 2.57 24.84
C MET A 1 -25.56 2.31 25.36
N ILE A 2 -24.58 3.11 24.93
CA ILE A 2 -23.23 3.05 25.51
C ILE A 2 -23.35 3.53 26.96
N GLY A 3 -22.88 2.72 27.90
CA GLY A 3 -22.88 3.04 29.32
C GLY A 3 -21.70 3.93 29.70
N LYS A 4 -21.49 4.10 31.02
CA LYS A 4 -20.38 4.89 31.59
C LYS A 4 -19.47 4.02 32.46
N ARG A 5 -19.39 2.71 32.19
CA ARG A 5 -18.66 1.75 33.03
C ARG A 5 -17.18 1.71 32.64
N VAL A 6 -16.29 1.91 33.62
CA VAL A 6 -14.85 2.08 33.41
C VAL A 6 -14.05 1.00 34.13
N LEU A 7 -13.08 0.42 33.43
CA LEU A 7 -12.03 -0.46 33.97
C LEU A 7 -10.68 0.27 33.92
N ASP A 8 -10.00 0.39 35.06
CA ASP A 8 -8.64 0.94 35.12
C ASP A 8 -7.58 -0.16 35.31
N LEU A 9 -6.63 -0.19 34.39
CA LEU A 9 -5.49 -1.11 34.36
C LEU A 9 -4.22 -0.36 34.76
N ASN A 10 -3.61 -0.74 35.89
CA ASN A 10 -2.54 -0.01 36.57
C ASN A 10 -3.04 1.35 37.10
N GLY A 11 -3.89 1.28 38.13
CA GLY A 11 -4.58 2.44 38.70
C GLY A 11 -3.68 3.50 39.33
N GLY A 12 -2.44 3.16 39.71
CA GLY A 12 -1.50 4.11 40.30
C GLY A 12 -2.04 4.70 41.61
N LEU A 13 -1.76 5.98 41.84
CA LEU A 13 -2.33 6.76 42.94
C LEU A 13 -3.78 7.20 42.69
N GLY A 14 -4.37 6.80 41.54
CA GLY A 14 -5.78 7.01 41.23
C GLY A 14 -6.12 8.32 40.52
N GLY A 15 -5.16 8.97 39.85
CA GLY A 15 -5.43 10.21 39.11
C GLY A 15 -6.51 10.04 38.04
N LYS A 16 -6.45 8.94 37.28
CA LYS A 16 -7.46 8.63 36.26
C LYS A 16 -8.82 8.26 36.88
N VAL A 17 -8.82 7.40 37.90
CA VAL A 17 -10.03 7.01 38.63
C VAL A 17 -10.77 8.24 39.16
N HIS A 18 -10.04 9.14 39.82
CA HIS A 18 -10.58 10.37 40.38
C HIS A 18 -11.20 11.28 39.30
N ALA A 19 -10.49 11.46 38.18
CA ALA A 19 -10.96 12.27 37.06
C ALA A 19 -12.27 11.72 36.46
N PHE A 20 -12.32 10.42 36.16
CA PHE A 20 -13.52 9.79 35.57
C PHE A 20 -14.71 9.81 36.54
N GLN A 21 -14.50 9.54 37.83
CA GLN A 21 -15.57 9.62 38.83
C GLN A 21 -16.11 11.03 38.99
N LYS A 22 -15.25 12.05 39.01
CA LYS A 22 -15.66 13.48 39.04
C LYS A 22 -16.55 13.85 37.86
N LYS A 23 -16.43 13.17 36.72
CA LYS A 23 -17.27 13.37 35.52
C LYS A 23 -18.48 12.44 35.44
N GLY A 24 -18.77 11.70 36.51
CA GLY A 24 -19.96 10.85 36.61
C GLY A 24 -19.85 9.51 35.91
N PHE A 25 -18.64 9.03 35.63
CA PHE A 25 -18.42 7.66 35.18
C PHE A 25 -18.43 6.67 36.36
N ASP A 26 -18.96 5.47 36.12
CA ASP A 26 -18.94 4.38 37.10
C ASP A 26 -17.67 3.54 36.91
N VAL A 27 -16.66 3.80 37.72
CA VAL A 27 -15.46 2.95 37.77
C VAL A 27 -15.85 1.64 38.45
N VAL A 28 -15.92 0.55 37.68
CA VAL A 28 -16.41 -0.76 38.17
C VAL A 28 -15.30 -1.64 38.71
N LYS A 29 -14.07 -1.44 38.23
CA LYS A 29 -12.91 -2.23 38.66
C LYS A 29 -11.62 -1.46 38.41
N VAL A 30 -10.70 -1.57 39.37
CA VAL A 30 -9.34 -1.01 39.30
C VAL A 30 -8.35 -2.11 39.68
N ILE A 31 -7.30 -2.26 38.87
CA ILE A 31 -6.23 -3.22 39.10
C ILE A 31 -4.93 -2.46 39.32
N ASP A 32 -4.22 -2.80 40.40
CA ASP A 32 -2.86 -2.34 40.66
C ASP A 32 -2.10 -3.41 41.44
N ASN A 33 -0.78 -3.52 41.27
CA ASN A 33 0.03 -4.52 41.95
C ASN A 33 0.72 -3.99 43.23
N ASP A 34 0.65 -2.68 43.47
CA ASP A 34 1.26 -2.03 44.62
C ASP A 34 0.24 -1.86 45.75
N SER A 35 0.49 -2.53 46.86
CA SER A 35 -0.38 -2.46 48.05
C SER A 35 -0.59 -1.04 48.60
N GLU A 36 0.38 -0.13 48.44
CA GLU A 36 0.25 1.26 48.90
C GLU A 36 -0.66 2.05 47.96
N ASN A 37 -0.58 1.79 46.65
CA ASN A 37 -1.49 2.36 45.65
C ASN A 37 -2.93 1.87 45.87
N CYS A 38 -3.11 0.56 46.10
CA CYS A 38 -4.43 -0.01 46.36
C CYS A 38 -5.11 0.64 47.57
N LYS A 39 -4.39 0.86 48.69
CA LYS A 39 -4.94 1.54 49.88
C LYS A 39 -5.36 2.99 49.60
N ILE A 40 -4.68 3.66 48.68
CA ILE A 40 -5.00 5.02 48.25
C ILE A 40 -6.25 4.98 47.36
N LEU A 41 -6.30 4.07 46.39
CA LEU A 41 -7.46 3.83 45.53
C LEU A 41 -8.72 3.47 46.32
N GLU A 42 -8.60 2.65 47.38
CA GLU A 42 -9.73 2.31 48.29
C GLU A 42 -10.34 3.53 49.02
N LYS A 43 -9.64 4.67 49.05
CA LYS A 43 -10.18 5.94 49.57
C LYS A 43 -10.90 6.74 48.49
N ILE A 44 -10.49 6.60 47.23
CA ILE A 44 -11.11 7.25 46.07
C ILE A 44 -12.38 6.49 45.64
N THR A 45 -12.28 5.17 45.55
CA THR A 45 -13.35 4.27 45.09
C THR A 45 -13.64 3.18 46.13
N ALA A 46 -14.78 2.50 46.01
CA ALA A 46 -15.19 1.46 46.95
C ALA A 46 -14.20 0.28 46.97
N LYS A 47 -13.95 -0.27 48.17
CA LYS A 47 -12.92 -1.28 48.40
C LYS A 47 -13.08 -2.56 47.56
N ASP A 48 -14.30 -2.99 47.33
CA ASP A 48 -14.65 -4.15 46.51
C ASP A 48 -14.30 -3.97 45.02
N LYS A 49 -14.16 -2.72 44.57
CA LYS A 49 -13.78 -2.37 43.20
C LYS A 49 -12.27 -2.38 42.97
N VAL A 50 -11.44 -2.42 44.03
CA VAL A 50 -9.98 -2.44 43.91
C VAL A 50 -9.47 -3.88 43.97
N THR A 51 -8.50 -4.24 43.14
CA THR A 51 -7.86 -5.56 43.16
C THR A 51 -6.35 -5.41 43.13
N ASN A 52 -5.74 -5.89 44.22
CA ASN A 52 -4.29 -5.95 44.37
C ASN A 52 -3.77 -7.21 43.67
N SER A 53 -3.36 -7.09 42.42
CA SER A 53 -2.88 -8.20 41.59
C SER A 53 -1.98 -7.69 40.47
N ASP A 54 -1.02 -8.51 40.05
CA ASP A 54 -0.23 -8.22 38.85
C ASP A 54 -1.10 -8.45 37.61
N ILE A 55 -1.19 -7.43 36.74
CA ILE A 55 -1.93 -7.51 35.48
C ILE A 55 -1.50 -8.71 34.61
N LEU A 56 -0.26 -9.16 34.72
CA LEU A 56 0.25 -10.33 34.00
C LEU A 56 -0.38 -11.65 34.45
N GLU A 57 -0.98 -11.70 35.64
CA GLU A 57 -1.60 -12.90 36.24
C GLU A 57 -3.12 -12.91 36.10
N ILE A 58 -3.70 -11.85 35.52
CA ILE A 58 -5.15 -11.68 35.42
C ILE A 58 -5.70 -12.42 34.21
N ASP A 59 -6.67 -13.29 34.46
CA ASP A 59 -7.51 -13.83 33.40
C ASP A 59 -8.53 -12.78 32.96
N SER A 60 -8.38 -12.33 31.73
CA SER A 60 -9.24 -11.34 31.08
C SER A 60 -10.70 -11.77 31.02
N SER A 61 -11.00 -13.07 31.08
CA SER A 61 -12.36 -13.61 31.12
C SER A 61 -13.10 -13.23 32.41
N ASN A 62 -12.37 -13.06 33.53
CA ASN A 62 -12.93 -12.72 34.84
C ASN A 62 -13.16 -11.22 35.03
N LEU A 63 -12.73 -10.38 34.08
CA LEU A 63 -12.94 -8.94 34.13
C LEU A 63 -14.39 -8.59 33.77
N PRO A 64 -14.99 -7.55 34.38
CA PRO A 64 -16.32 -7.12 34.01
C PRO A 64 -16.34 -6.54 32.59
N ASP A 65 -17.48 -6.65 31.91
CA ASP A 65 -17.69 -5.93 30.66
C ASP A 65 -17.85 -4.44 30.95
N VAL A 66 -17.22 -3.62 30.11
CA VAL A 66 -17.07 -2.17 30.32
C VAL A 66 -17.16 -1.43 29.01
N ASP A 67 -17.58 -0.17 29.09
CA ASP A 67 -17.66 0.73 27.95
C ASP A 67 -16.31 1.39 27.67
N ILE A 68 -15.49 1.56 28.71
CA ILE A 68 -14.23 2.30 28.67
C ILE A 68 -13.14 1.52 29.41
N ILE A 69 -11.99 1.37 28.78
CA ILE A 69 -10.77 0.87 29.43
C ILE A 69 -9.74 2.00 29.49
N ILE A 70 -9.25 2.29 30.68
CA ILE A 70 -8.16 3.25 30.89
C ILE A 70 -6.91 2.52 31.37
N ALA A 71 -5.74 2.91 30.85
CA ALA A 71 -4.49 2.22 31.17
C ALA A 71 -3.27 3.14 31.02
N ASN A 72 -2.15 2.70 31.60
CA ASN A 72 -0.84 3.32 31.40
C ASN A 72 0.04 2.41 30.54
N TYR A 73 0.73 2.99 29.56
CA TYR A 73 1.73 2.26 28.77
C TYR A 73 2.95 1.95 29.63
N ALA A 74 3.28 0.66 29.75
CA ALA A 74 4.37 0.20 30.58
C ALA A 74 5.72 0.36 29.86
N ILE A 75 6.67 1.04 30.51
CA ILE A 75 8.06 1.12 30.03
C ILE A 75 8.81 -0.11 30.54
N GLN A 76 9.18 -1.01 29.64
CA GLN A 76 10.07 -2.12 30.01
C GLN A 76 11.47 -1.58 30.33
N ALA A 77 11.89 -1.71 31.59
CA ALA A 77 13.26 -1.39 31.96
C ALA A 77 14.23 -2.38 31.30
N PHE A 78 15.27 -1.87 30.64
CA PHE A 78 16.41 -2.63 30.12
C PHE A 78 17.14 -3.50 31.19
N SER A 79 16.75 -3.44 32.46
CA SER A 79 17.32 -4.25 33.54
C SER A 79 17.06 -5.76 33.42
N VAL A 80 16.11 -6.20 32.58
CA VAL A 80 15.89 -7.63 32.31
C VAL A 80 16.95 -8.22 31.38
N ALA A 81 17.73 -7.40 30.67
CA ALA A 81 18.81 -7.88 29.79
C ALA A 81 19.99 -8.56 30.52
N ARG A 82 20.01 -8.59 31.87
CA ARG A 82 20.99 -9.36 32.66
C ARG A 82 20.50 -10.73 33.16
N LYS A 83 19.21 -11.06 33.01
CA LYS A 83 18.69 -12.40 33.34
C LYS A 83 18.00 -12.95 32.10
N GLY A 84 18.71 -13.83 31.39
CA GLY A 84 18.34 -14.33 30.08
C GLY A 84 16.92 -14.92 29.97
N LYS A 85 16.49 -14.99 28.70
CA LYS A 85 15.18 -15.37 28.14
C LYS A 85 14.16 -14.22 28.10
N PHE A 86 14.10 -13.54 26.95
CA PHE A 86 12.90 -12.86 26.50
C PHE A 86 11.81 -13.92 26.24
N ASP A 87 10.81 -13.97 27.10
CA ASP A 87 9.58 -14.70 26.83
C ASP A 87 8.57 -13.70 26.26
N ASN A 88 8.32 -13.74 24.95
CA ASN A 88 7.52 -12.74 24.22
C ASN A 88 6.03 -12.72 24.62
N ASN A 89 5.56 -13.66 25.46
CA ASN A 89 4.15 -13.81 25.83
C ASN A 89 3.75 -13.15 27.16
N ARG A 90 4.64 -12.40 27.84
CA ARG A 90 4.34 -11.77 29.15
C ARG A 90 4.75 -10.29 29.22
N ASP A 91 4.45 -9.53 28.17
CA ASP A 91 4.56 -8.06 28.18
C ASP A 91 3.25 -7.42 28.69
N ILE A 92 3.35 -6.48 29.63
CA ILE A 92 2.20 -5.73 30.18
C ILE A 92 1.41 -5.05 29.06
N ASN A 93 2.09 -4.44 28.08
CA ASN A 93 1.41 -3.77 26.97
C ASN A 93 0.62 -4.78 26.12
N HIS A 94 1.18 -5.96 25.88
CA HIS A 94 0.50 -7.05 25.18
C HIS A 94 -0.72 -7.57 25.96
N VAL A 95 -0.64 -7.63 27.30
CA VAL A 95 -1.80 -7.99 28.14
C VAL A 95 -2.90 -6.93 28.04
N ILE A 96 -2.55 -5.64 28.10
CA ILE A 96 -3.51 -4.54 27.89
C ILE A 96 -4.20 -4.68 26.52
N TYR A 97 -3.42 -4.96 25.46
CA TYR A 97 -3.96 -5.21 24.12
C TYR A 97 -4.92 -6.40 24.09
N ASN A 98 -4.54 -7.53 24.70
CA ASN A 98 -5.39 -8.72 24.76
C ASN A 98 -6.71 -8.44 25.50
N ILE A 99 -6.67 -7.72 26.62
CA ILE A 99 -7.87 -7.34 27.36
C ILE A 99 -8.78 -6.47 26.49
N ILE A 100 -8.25 -5.44 25.81
CA ILE A 100 -9.04 -4.58 24.92
C ILE A 100 -9.58 -5.36 23.71
N SER A 101 -8.79 -6.28 23.15
CA SER A 101 -9.19 -7.13 22.02
C SER A 101 -10.35 -8.07 22.38
N GLN A 102 -10.35 -8.62 23.59
CA GLN A 102 -11.42 -9.50 24.06
C GLN A 102 -12.65 -8.74 24.55
N LYS A 103 -12.45 -7.69 25.36
CA LYS A 103 -13.56 -6.91 25.94
C LYS A 103 -14.22 -5.97 24.96
N ARG A 104 -13.49 -5.57 23.92
CA ARG A 104 -13.92 -4.64 22.87
C ARG A 104 -14.71 -3.43 23.41
N PRO A 105 -14.15 -2.66 24.37
CA PRO A 105 -14.82 -1.48 24.89
C PRO A 105 -15.12 -0.46 23.77
N GLN A 106 -16.12 0.39 23.98
CA GLN A 106 -16.42 1.46 23.02
C GLN A 106 -15.28 2.47 22.95
N PHE A 107 -14.61 2.72 24.08
CA PHE A 107 -13.44 3.61 24.17
C PHE A 107 -12.29 2.94 24.92
N PHE A 108 -11.06 3.30 24.56
CA PHE A 108 -9.93 3.13 25.46
C PHE A 108 -9.11 4.42 25.56
N LEU A 109 -8.50 4.67 26.71
CA LEU A 109 -7.57 5.77 26.95
C LEU A 109 -6.25 5.20 27.50
N ILE A 110 -5.17 5.37 26.75
CA ILE A 110 -3.83 4.93 27.16
C ILE A 110 -2.93 6.15 27.35
N GLU A 111 -2.43 6.33 28.57
CA GLU A 111 -1.45 7.36 28.88
C GLU A 111 -0.03 6.88 28.55
N VAL A 112 0.70 7.65 27.74
CA VAL A 112 2.03 7.30 27.24
C VAL A 112 3.04 8.40 27.54
N PRO A 113 4.11 8.10 28.30
CA PRO A 113 5.15 9.08 28.60
C PRO A 113 5.78 9.69 27.34
N VAL A 114 5.92 11.02 27.30
CA VAL A 114 6.33 11.75 26.07
C VAL A 114 7.69 11.32 25.53
N HIS A 115 8.62 10.91 26.39
CA HIS A 115 9.91 10.42 25.93
C HIS A 115 9.82 9.11 25.11
N ILE A 116 8.76 8.32 25.29
CA ILE A 116 8.48 7.13 24.46
C ILE A 116 7.94 7.57 23.10
N ILE A 117 7.02 8.53 23.08
CA ILE A 117 6.49 9.11 21.84
C ILE A 117 7.62 9.77 21.03
N ALA A 118 8.57 10.42 21.70
CA ALA A 118 9.70 11.09 21.05
C ALA A 118 10.79 10.11 20.56
N ASN A 119 11.11 9.05 21.32
CA ASN A 119 12.33 8.25 21.10
C ASN A 119 12.08 6.79 20.65
N ILE A 120 10.86 6.24 20.79
CA ILE A 120 10.55 4.83 20.49
C ILE A 120 9.28 4.74 19.64
N LYS A 121 9.23 5.52 18.55
CA LYS A 121 8.05 5.67 17.67
C LYS A 121 7.57 4.32 17.09
N TYR A 122 8.49 3.48 16.62
CA TYR A 122 8.15 2.21 15.95
C TYR A 122 7.41 1.18 16.82
N ASN A 123 7.85 0.99 18.08
CA ASN A 123 7.17 0.01 18.96
C ASN A 123 5.79 0.51 19.37
N LEU A 124 5.65 1.83 19.58
CA LEU A 124 4.37 2.45 19.89
C LEU A 124 3.43 2.41 18.68
N GLU A 125 3.92 2.64 17.46
CA GLU A 125 3.14 2.55 16.22
C GLU A 125 2.69 1.11 15.93
N SER A 126 3.58 0.12 16.10
CA SER A 126 3.19 -1.28 16.00
C SER A 126 2.17 -1.68 17.07
N TYR A 127 2.25 -1.07 18.26
CA TYR A 127 1.29 -1.31 19.33
C TYR A 127 -0.07 -0.67 19.01
N MET A 128 -0.08 0.56 18.48
CA MET A 128 -1.28 1.30 18.12
C MET A 128 -2.00 0.71 16.89
N SER A 129 -1.26 0.30 15.87
CA SER A 129 -1.81 -0.29 14.63
C SER A 129 -2.58 -1.59 14.89
N ASN A 130 -2.23 -2.35 15.93
CA ASN A 130 -3.01 -3.52 16.32
C ASN A 130 -4.46 -3.15 16.65
N TYR A 131 -4.72 -2.00 17.28
CA TYR A 131 -6.08 -1.55 17.59
C TYR A 131 -6.84 -1.12 16.33
N ILE A 132 -6.16 -0.56 15.33
CA ILE A 132 -6.77 -0.22 14.03
C ILE A 132 -7.27 -1.48 13.33
N THR A 133 -6.49 -2.57 13.37
CA THR A 133 -6.95 -3.86 12.81
C THR A 133 -8.16 -4.45 13.55
N LEU A 134 -8.39 -4.02 14.79
CA LEU A 134 -9.58 -4.36 15.58
C LEU A 134 -10.75 -3.38 15.36
N GLY A 135 -10.68 -2.50 14.37
CA GLY A 135 -11.77 -1.55 14.03
C GLY A 135 -11.84 -0.32 14.93
N TYR A 136 -10.79 -0.01 15.70
CA TYR A 136 -10.71 1.25 16.43
C TYR A 136 -10.11 2.34 15.56
N GLU A 137 -10.70 3.53 15.62
CA GLU A 137 -10.04 4.77 15.23
C GLU A 137 -9.22 5.28 16.41
N VAL A 138 -7.93 5.51 16.20
CA VAL A 138 -6.99 5.89 17.26
C VAL A 138 -6.50 7.31 17.05
N PHE A 139 -6.71 8.16 18.06
CA PHE A 139 -6.27 9.55 18.11
C PHE A 139 -5.20 9.71 19.19
N TYR A 140 -4.33 10.71 19.04
CA TYR A 140 -3.33 11.04 20.06
C TYR A 140 -3.20 12.55 20.27
N GLN A 141 -2.78 12.96 21.46
CA GLN A 141 -2.42 14.34 21.76
C GLN A 141 -1.37 14.38 22.87
N ILE A 142 -0.42 15.31 22.75
CA ILE A 142 0.54 15.62 23.81
C ILE A 142 0.12 16.94 24.45
N TYR A 143 0.02 16.94 25.78
CA TYR A 143 -0.27 18.13 26.56
C TYR A 143 0.89 18.51 27.46
N ASP A 144 1.03 19.82 27.65
CA ASP A 144 1.76 20.38 28.77
C ASP A 144 0.85 20.38 30.01
N GLU A 145 1.35 19.91 31.15
CA GLU A 145 0.58 19.84 32.40
C GLU A 145 0.15 21.23 32.89
N MET A 146 0.94 22.27 32.61
CA MET A 146 0.58 23.66 32.93
C MET A 146 -0.71 24.09 32.21
N ASN A 147 -0.92 23.64 30.97
CA ASN A 147 -2.00 24.12 30.11
C ASN A 147 -3.41 23.76 30.60
N PHE A 148 -3.51 22.85 31.58
CA PHE A 148 -4.78 22.44 32.18
C PHE A 148 -4.80 22.67 33.69
N SER A 149 -3.67 22.51 34.37
CA SER A 149 -3.60 22.72 35.81
C SER A 149 -3.51 24.19 36.20
N GLY A 150 -3.01 25.06 35.30
CA GLY A 150 -2.76 26.49 35.56
C GLY A 150 -1.63 26.76 36.55
N TYR A 151 -1.06 25.73 37.17
CA TYR A 151 0.12 25.84 38.04
C TYR A 151 1.40 25.90 37.21
N PRO A 152 2.50 26.49 37.74
CA PRO A 152 3.78 26.58 37.03
C PRO A 152 4.53 25.24 37.03
N VAL A 153 3.91 24.19 36.50
CA VAL A 153 4.44 22.83 36.43
C VAL A 153 5.09 22.59 35.08
N VAL A 154 6.31 22.06 35.07
CA VAL A 154 6.94 21.57 33.84
C VAL A 154 6.77 20.06 33.76
N GLY A 155 5.87 19.64 32.89
CA GLY A 155 5.61 18.23 32.60
C GLY A 155 4.88 18.11 31.27
N LYS A 156 5.23 17.11 30.46
CA LYS A 156 4.48 16.81 29.24
C LYS A 156 4.05 15.36 29.25
N GLN A 157 2.81 15.14 28.87
CA GLN A 157 2.18 13.82 28.90
C GLN A 157 1.42 13.56 27.60
N GLY A 158 1.56 12.34 27.06
CA GLY A 158 0.85 11.90 25.87
C GLY A 158 -0.35 11.05 26.21
N TYR A 159 -1.42 11.19 25.43
CA TYR A 159 -2.66 10.45 25.57
C TYR A 159 -3.06 9.87 24.23
N PHE A 160 -3.36 8.58 24.20
CA PHE A 160 -3.96 7.89 23.07
C PHE A 160 -5.39 7.51 23.41
N ILE A 161 -6.31 7.80 22.51
CA ILE A 161 -7.70 7.38 22.65
C ILE A 161 -8.10 6.55 21.44
N GLY A 162 -8.65 5.37 21.69
CA GLY A 162 -9.23 4.53 20.65
C GLY A 162 -10.74 4.50 20.76
N ILE A 163 -11.43 4.57 19.63
CA ILE A 163 -12.88 4.61 19.55
C ILE A 163 -13.36 3.55 18.55
N LEU A 164 -14.20 2.63 19.01
CA LEU A 164 -14.64 1.49 18.19
C LEU A 164 -15.74 1.92 17.20
N ASN A 165 -15.55 1.67 15.90
CA ASN A 165 -16.55 1.90 14.84
C ASN A 165 -17.16 3.33 14.89
N LEU A 166 -16.32 4.35 15.02
CA LEU A 166 -16.76 5.73 14.98
C LEU A 166 -17.40 6.01 13.60
N SER A 167 -18.62 6.50 13.59
CA SER A 167 -19.32 6.86 12.36
C SER A 167 -19.87 8.27 12.48
N TYR A 168 -19.51 9.11 11.50
CA TYR A 168 -19.99 10.47 11.25
C TYR A 168 -19.54 11.60 12.21
N GLU A 169 -19.11 11.33 13.45
CA GLU A 169 -18.54 12.37 14.34
C GLU A 169 -17.02 12.21 14.49
N LYS A 170 -16.26 13.29 14.27
CA LYS A 170 -14.82 13.34 14.52
C LYS A 170 -14.56 13.58 16.00
N PHE A 171 -13.76 12.74 16.65
CA PHE A 171 -13.30 13.02 18.02
C PHE A 171 -12.22 14.11 18.01
N GLU A 172 -12.41 15.11 18.88
CA GLU A 172 -11.43 16.16 19.11
C GLU A 172 -11.01 16.17 20.58
N PHE A 173 -9.70 16.19 20.77
CA PHE A 173 -9.08 16.37 22.08
C PHE A 173 -9.42 17.76 22.66
N PRO A 174 -9.52 17.92 24.00
CA PRO A 174 -9.87 19.20 24.60
C PRO A 174 -8.85 20.30 24.28
N GLU A 175 -9.35 21.52 24.10
CA GLU A 175 -8.48 22.68 23.94
C GLU A 175 -7.75 23.01 25.25
N THR A 176 -6.56 23.59 25.13
CA THR A 176 -5.77 24.04 26.28
C THR A 176 -6.49 25.17 27.00
N VAL A 177 -6.55 25.10 28.32
CA VAL A 177 -7.27 26.08 29.16
C VAL A 177 -6.40 27.29 29.48
N TYR A 178 -5.11 27.05 29.72
CA TYR A 178 -4.14 28.07 30.11
C TYR A 178 -2.96 28.10 29.14
N PHE A 179 -2.43 29.30 28.89
CA PHE A 179 -1.22 29.53 28.09
C PHE A 179 -0.02 29.98 28.93
N GLU A 180 -0.27 30.33 30.20
CA GLU A 180 0.72 30.69 31.21
C GLU A 180 0.24 30.21 32.59
N ALA A 181 1.15 30.20 33.57
CA ALA A 181 0.81 29.85 34.94
C ALA A 181 0.03 30.99 35.60
N VAL A 182 -1.20 30.70 36.02
CA VAL A 182 -2.12 31.67 36.65
C VAL A 182 -2.46 31.31 38.10
N ASN A 183 -2.23 30.06 38.50
CA ASN A 183 -2.54 29.57 39.83
C ASN A 183 -1.33 29.70 40.76
N GLU A 184 -1.57 30.22 41.96
CA GLU A 184 -0.57 30.25 43.03
C GLU A 184 -0.28 28.85 43.56
N LEU A 185 0.96 28.59 43.95
CA LEU A 185 1.36 27.29 44.46
C LEU A 185 0.67 27.02 45.82
N PRO A 186 0.06 25.82 45.99
CA PRO A 186 -0.73 25.49 47.17
C PRO A 186 0.17 25.09 48.34
N PHE A 187 0.88 26.06 48.92
CA PHE A 187 1.79 25.82 50.04
C PHE A 187 1.04 25.46 51.32
N GLU A 188 1.48 24.40 51.99
CA GLU A 188 0.94 24.01 53.29
C GLU A 188 1.62 24.84 54.40
N LYS A 189 0.84 25.24 55.42
CA LYS A 189 1.41 25.71 56.68
C LYS A 189 2.00 24.50 57.40
N ILE A 190 3.32 24.41 57.44
CA ILE A 190 3.99 23.28 58.07
C ILE A 190 4.51 23.67 59.44
N ASP A 191 3.73 23.35 60.47
CA ASP A 191 4.20 23.38 61.85
C ASP A 191 5.24 22.26 62.01
N ASN A 192 6.52 22.62 62.20
CA ASN A 192 7.64 21.68 62.30
C ASN A 192 7.68 20.64 61.15
N ALA A 193 7.79 21.10 59.89
CA ALA A 193 7.98 20.21 58.74
C ALA A 193 8.92 19.05 59.06
N GLU A 194 8.41 17.81 58.95
CA GLU A 194 9.16 16.60 59.29
C GLU A 194 10.60 16.75 58.82
N SER A 195 11.55 16.54 59.73
CA SER A 195 12.98 16.84 59.55
C SER A 195 13.54 16.42 58.19
N TRP A 196 13.00 15.34 57.61
CA TRP A 196 13.30 14.84 56.28
C TRP A 196 13.18 15.87 55.14
N TYR A 197 12.13 16.70 55.09
CA TYR A 197 11.94 17.66 53.98
C TYR A 197 12.98 18.78 53.98
N ARG A 198 13.63 19.02 55.13
CA ARG A 198 14.67 20.02 55.32
C ARG A 198 16.09 19.46 55.22
N VAL A 199 16.25 18.17 54.93
CA VAL A 199 17.58 17.57 54.70
C VAL A 199 18.12 18.03 53.35
N ASN A 200 19.08 18.94 53.37
CA ASN A 200 19.68 19.54 52.17
C ASN A 200 21.14 19.09 52.02
N ASN A 201 21.51 18.66 50.81
CA ASN A 201 22.89 18.27 50.47
C ASN A 201 23.55 19.34 49.57
N PHE A 202 23.39 20.61 49.92
CA PHE A 202 23.96 21.76 49.19
C PHE A 202 24.18 22.94 50.16
N PRO A 203 25.06 23.90 49.82
CA PRO A 203 25.28 25.08 50.64
C PRO A 203 24.00 25.93 50.73
N ILE A 204 23.62 26.38 51.92
CA ILE A 204 22.43 27.23 52.16
C ILE A 204 22.77 28.73 51.99
N LYS A 205 23.95 29.06 51.44
CA LYS A 205 24.34 30.45 51.19
C LYS A 205 23.65 30.95 49.91
N ASP A 206 23.23 32.22 49.92
CA ASP A 206 22.70 32.94 48.76
C ASP A 206 21.32 32.46 48.25
N LEU A 207 20.46 31.99 49.17
CA LEU A 207 19.06 31.63 48.88
C LEU A 207 18.10 32.68 49.41
N GLU A 208 17.18 33.15 48.57
CA GLU A 208 16.20 34.18 48.91
C GLU A 208 14.89 33.56 49.42
N ALA A 209 14.32 34.13 50.49
CA ALA A 209 13.05 33.68 51.05
C ALA A 209 11.89 33.94 50.07
N GLY A 210 10.96 32.98 49.98
CA GLY A 210 9.83 33.01 49.05
C GLY A 210 10.17 32.52 47.64
N GLN A 211 11.45 32.27 47.32
CA GLN A 211 11.86 31.77 46.02
C GLN A 211 11.87 30.24 45.95
N ILE A 212 11.78 29.73 44.71
CA ILE A 212 11.84 28.32 44.40
C ILE A 212 13.16 28.02 43.69
N TYR A 213 13.78 26.93 44.08
CA TYR A 213 15.01 26.44 43.48
C TYR A 213 14.84 25.02 42.98
N VAL A 214 15.40 24.72 41.82
CA VAL A 214 15.48 23.38 41.27
C VAL A 214 16.93 22.91 41.31
N LYS A 215 17.15 21.71 41.84
CA LYS A 215 18.45 21.03 41.80
C LYS A 215 18.47 19.99 40.69
N LYS A 216 19.43 20.11 39.76
CA LYS A 216 19.72 19.12 38.72
C LYS A 216 21.15 18.63 38.89
N ILE A 217 21.31 17.37 39.28
CA ILE A 217 22.62 16.72 39.53
C ILE A 217 23.45 17.50 40.58
N ASN A 218 24.22 18.50 40.15
CA ASN A 218 25.11 19.32 40.98
C ASN A 218 24.83 20.84 40.90
N GLU A 219 23.85 21.26 40.10
CA GLU A 219 23.52 22.67 39.91
C GLU A 219 22.20 22.98 40.61
N LEU A 220 22.19 24.04 41.44
CA LEU A 220 20.99 24.60 42.07
C LEU A 220 20.70 25.92 41.37
N LYS A 221 19.48 26.07 40.83
CA LYS A 221 19.09 27.25 40.07
C LYS A 221 17.72 27.76 40.54
N GLU A 222 17.61 29.08 40.71
CA GLU A 222 16.33 29.74 40.95
C GLU A 222 15.40 29.55 39.74
N THR A 223 14.13 29.27 40.01
CA THR A 223 13.12 29.01 38.99
C THR A 223 11.75 29.45 39.50
N LYS A 224 10.85 29.80 38.58
CA LYS A 224 9.42 29.99 38.90
C LYS A 224 8.61 28.70 38.69
N ASN A 225 9.21 27.70 38.05
CA ASN A 225 8.54 26.46 37.70
C ASN A 225 8.93 25.29 38.61
N VAL A 226 7.97 24.41 38.85
CA VAL A 226 8.12 23.13 39.55
C VAL A 226 8.33 22.02 38.51
N TYR A 227 9.48 21.37 38.54
CA TYR A 227 9.83 20.31 37.58
C TYR A 227 9.47 18.94 38.14
N LEU A 228 8.58 18.22 37.45
CA LEU A 228 8.18 16.88 37.88
C LEU A 228 9.03 15.83 37.17
N GLY A 229 9.78 15.04 37.94
CA GLY A 229 10.57 13.92 37.41
C GLY A 229 11.81 13.57 38.24
N ARG A 230 12.34 12.35 38.05
CA ARG A 230 13.45 11.79 38.84
C ARG A 230 14.74 12.62 38.84
N ALA A 231 14.96 13.44 37.81
CA ALA A 231 16.18 14.21 37.62
C ALA A 231 16.17 15.56 38.35
N TYR A 232 15.04 15.95 38.93
CA TYR A 232 14.83 17.28 39.50
C TYR A 232 14.37 17.16 40.95
N GLU A 233 14.98 17.94 41.83
CA GLU A 233 14.51 18.14 43.20
C GLU A 233 14.10 19.61 43.36
N ASN A 234 12.85 19.86 43.70
CA ASN A 234 12.30 21.21 43.89
C ASN A 234 12.37 21.61 45.37
N TYR A 235 12.83 22.82 45.63
CA TYR A 235 12.98 23.39 46.96
C TYR A 235 12.26 24.73 47.04
N LEU A 236 11.50 24.94 48.12
CA LEU A 236 10.92 26.22 48.52
C LEU A 236 11.74 26.77 49.69
N VAL A 237 12.09 28.05 49.65
CA VAL A 237 12.72 28.73 50.80
C VAL A 237 11.64 29.43 51.61
N ASP A 238 11.26 28.84 52.74
CA ASP A 238 10.32 29.46 53.67
C ASP A 238 11.05 30.29 54.75
N SER A 239 10.31 30.80 55.74
CA SER A 239 10.86 31.61 56.83
C SER A 239 11.90 30.90 57.71
N ILE A 240 11.97 29.56 57.64
CA ILE A 240 12.94 28.75 58.39
C ILE A 240 14.15 28.41 57.52
N GLY A 241 13.94 28.20 56.20
CA GLY A 241 15.00 27.94 55.23
C GLY A 241 14.55 27.03 54.10
N PRO A 242 15.48 26.55 53.25
CA PRO A 242 15.14 25.68 52.12
C PRO A 242 14.56 24.34 52.59
N ARG A 243 13.41 23.96 52.02
CA ARG A 243 12.77 22.65 52.18
C ARG A 243 12.29 22.13 50.85
N ARG A 244 12.17 20.80 50.72
CA ARG A 244 11.42 20.20 49.60
C ARG A 244 9.94 20.55 49.73
N PHE A 245 9.25 20.56 48.60
CA PHE A 245 7.78 20.56 48.58
C PHE A 245 7.26 19.29 49.26
N THR A 246 6.19 19.37 50.06
CA THR A 246 5.56 18.19 50.66
C THR A 246 4.96 17.30 49.57
N HIS A 247 4.64 16.06 49.90
CA HIS A 247 4.01 15.17 48.92
C HIS A 247 2.62 15.69 48.55
N ASN A 248 1.86 16.22 49.52
CA ASN A 248 0.56 16.85 49.29
C ASN A 248 0.68 18.09 48.40
N GLU A 249 1.66 18.97 48.65
CA GLU A 249 1.89 20.15 47.82
C GLU A 249 2.10 19.76 46.34
N ILE A 250 2.89 18.73 46.05
CA ILE A 250 3.10 18.25 44.67
C ILE A 250 1.87 17.52 44.12
N ALA A 251 1.19 16.71 44.94
CA ALA A 251 -0.04 16.01 44.53
C ALA A 251 -1.15 17.01 44.14
N ASN A 252 -1.27 18.13 44.86
CA ASN A 252 -2.21 19.21 44.57
C ASN A 252 -2.00 19.79 43.16
N LEU A 253 -0.75 19.91 42.71
CA LEU A 253 -0.42 20.39 41.36
C LEU A 253 -0.97 19.48 40.25
N LYS A 254 -1.17 18.19 40.55
CA LYS A 254 -1.79 17.20 39.67
C LYS A 254 -3.29 17.02 39.91
N GLY A 255 -3.89 17.78 40.82
CA GLY A 255 -5.33 17.74 41.14
C GLY A 255 -5.72 16.63 42.11
N LEU A 256 -4.76 16.14 42.89
CA LEU A 256 -4.91 15.06 43.87
C LEU A 256 -5.00 15.60 45.31
N ALA A 257 -5.74 16.69 45.55
CA ALA A 257 -5.76 17.36 46.85
C ALA A 257 -6.57 16.64 47.95
N ASP A 258 -7.39 15.67 47.55
CA ASP A 258 -8.37 15.04 48.44
C ASP A 258 -7.76 13.93 49.33
N MET A 259 -6.43 13.71 49.28
CA MET A 259 -5.74 12.64 50.00
C MET A 259 -4.43 13.09 50.63
N ASP A 260 -4.05 12.42 51.72
CA ASP A 260 -2.79 12.66 52.42
C ASP A 260 -1.70 11.67 51.98
N TYR A 261 -0.72 12.20 51.26
CA TYR A 261 0.46 11.51 50.73
C TYR A 261 1.71 11.71 51.59
N ASN A 262 1.64 12.56 52.62
CA ASN A 262 2.80 12.85 53.48
C ASN A 262 3.17 11.61 54.33
N PHE A 263 2.18 10.81 54.73
CA PHE A 263 2.37 9.55 55.47
C PHE A 263 2.54 8.33 54.55
N CYS A 264 3.68 8.26 53.86
CA CYS A 264 4.04 7.13 53.00
C CYS A 264 5.14 6.25 53.61
N LEU A 265 5.24 5.00 53.15
CA LEU A 265 6.28 4.06 53.62
C LEU A 265 7.69 4.50 53.21
N ASN A 266 7.80 5.13 52.03
CA ASN A 266 9.07 5.63 51.50
C ASN A 266 8.85 6.93 50.73
N LYS A 267 9.30 8.05 51.32
CA LYS A 267 9.18 9.39 50.75
C LYS A 267 9.72 9.50 49.32
N ARG A 268 10.93 9.03 49.08
CA ARG A 268 11.54 9.09 47.74
C ARG A 268 10.76 8.27 46.70
N ARG A 269 10.20 7.13 47.09
CA ARG A 269 9.31 6.33 46.22
C ARG A 269 8.03 7.11 45.94
N MET A 270 7.42 7.74 46.94
CA MET A 270 6.18 8.49 46.78
C MET A 270 6.34 9.71 45.86
N TYR A 271 7.42 10.50 45.96
CA TYR A 271 7.72 11.55 44.96
C TYR A 271 7.73 11.02 43.53
N ASN A 272 8.35 9.86 43.31
CA ASN A 272 8.39 9.25 41.99
C ASN A 272 7.00 8.80 41.54
N LYS A 273 6.17 8.27 42.44
CA LYS A 273 4.79 7.88 42.12
C LYS A 273 3.99 9.12 41.69
N ILE A 274 3.99 10.17 42.52
CA ILE A 274 3.27 11.41 42.22
C ILE A 274 3.77 12.05 40.93
N ALA A 275 5.09 12.12 40.69
CA ALA A 275 5.63 12.72 39.48
C ALA A 275 5.21 12.00 38.19
N ASN A 276 5.03 10.67 38.24
CA ASN A 276 4.59 9.87 37.09
C ASN A 276 3.07 9.60 37.09
N GLU A 277 2.33 10.20 38.02
CA GLU A 277 0.88 10.02 38.13
C GLU A 277 0.14 10.87 37.10
N SER A 278 -1.04 10.39 36.68
CA SER A 278 -1.91 11.09 35.74
C SER A 278 -2.36 12.44 36.30
N ASN A 279 -2.27 13.48 35.46
CA ASN A 279 -2.77 14.81 35.81
C ASN A 279 -4.30 14.85 35.73
N VAL A 280 -4.97 15.00 36.88
CA VAL A 280 -6.43 14.94 37.00
C VAL A 280 -7.12 16.00 36.15
N TYR A 281 -6.53 17.20 36.00
CA TYR A 281 -7.12 18.29 35.22
C TYR A 281 -7.21 17.92 33.73
N ILE A 282 -6.13 17.35 33.16
CA ILE A 282 -6.10 16.90 31.77
C ILE A 282 -7.07 15.73 31.56
N VAL A 283 -6.98 14.70 32.40
CA VAL A 283 -7.81 13.50 32.25
C VAL A 283 -9.29 13.83 32.42
N SER A 284 -9.63 14.78 33.31
CA SER A 284 -11.01 15.25 33.48
C SER A 284 -11.55 15.94 32.22
N ALA A 285 -10.72 16.76 31.56
CA ALA A 285 -11.09 17.41 30.30
C ALA A 285 -11.26 16.40 29.15
N ILE A 286 -10.44 15.34 29.11
CA ILE A 286 -10.61 14.24 28.15
C ILE A 286 -11.90 13.46 28.45
N ALA A 287 -12.17 13.15 29.73
CA ALA A 287 -13.38 12.46 30.16
C ALA A 287 -14.65 13.25 29.81
N ASP A 288 -14.64 14.58 29.90
CA ASP A 288 -15.74 15.44 29.42
C ASP A 288 -16.00 15.26 27.92
N ARG A 289 -14.93 15.22 27.10
CA ARG A 289 -15.07 15.01 25.64
C ARG A 289 -15.64 13.64 25.31
N ILE A 290 -15.22 12.61 26.03
CA ILE A 290 -15.79 11.26 25.91
C ILE A 290 -17.27 11.26 26.28
N LEU A 291 -17.64 11.96 27.36
CA LEU A 291 -19.03 12.05 27.81
C LEU A 291 -19.94 12.70 26.75
N ILE A 292 -19.50 13.82 26.16
CA ILE A 292 -20.21 14.51 25.08
C ILE A 292 -20.44 13.56 23.90
N LEU A 293 -19.41 12.82 23.49
CA LEU A 293 -19.49 11.89 22.37
C LEU A 293 -20.42 10.70 22.68
N ILE A 294 -20.41 10.17 23.90
CA ILE A 294 -21.36 9.13 24.34
C ILE A 294 -22.80 9.64 24.22
N ASP A 295 -23.07 10.86 24.69
CA ASP A 295 -24.40 11.45 24.64
C ASP A 295 -24.87 11.64 23.18
N ASN A 296 -23.98 12.08 22.28
CA ASN A 296 -24.28 12.21 20.86
C ASN A 296 -24.56 10.87 20.19
N ILE A 297 -23.69 9.86 20.39
CA ILE A 297 -23.88 8.53 19.79
C ILE A 297 -25.18 7.90 20.29
N ASN A 298 -25.51 8.06 21.58
CA ASN A 298 -26.76 7.56 22.14
C ASN A 298 -27.98 8.30 21.55
N LYS A 299 -27.89 9.62 21.32
CA LYS A 299 -28.95 10.38 20.61
C LYS A 299 -29.14 9.90 19.18
N ILE A 300 -28.06 9.70 18.42
CA ILE A 300 -28.12 9.22 17.03
C ILE A 300 -28.75 7.82 16.97
N LYS A 301 -28.31 6.90 17.82
CA LYS A 301 -28.88 5.53 17.89
C LYS A 301 -30.37 5.51 18.25
N ASN A 302 -30.85 6.53 18.98
CA ASN A 302 -32.26 6.68 19.30
C ASN A 302 -33.07 7.35 18.18
N ASN A 303 -32.42 8.08 17.27
CA ASN A 303 -33.05 8.85 16.19
C ASN A 303 -32.94 8.20 14.80
N THR A 304 -32.30 7.04 14.65
CA THR A 304 -32.20 6.30 13.37
C THR A 304 -33.46 5.49 13.03
N GLU A 305 -34.62 6.17 13.04
CA GLU A 305 -35.62 6.05 11.97
C GLU A 305 -35.77 7.47 11.38
N SER A 306 -35.37 7.64 10.12
CA SER A 306 -35.45 8.85 9.28
C SER A 306 -34.22 9.80 9.19
N ILE A 307 -33.63 9.77 7.98
CA ILE A 307 -33.02 10.87 7.20
C ILE A 307 -31.60 11.36 7.61
N GLY A 308 -30.61 10.91 6.84
CA GLY A 308 -30.07 11.63 5.66
C GLY A 308 -29.57 13.08 5.80
N ASN A 309 -28.24 13.22 5.79
CA ASN A 309 -27.42 14.36 5.35
C ASN A 309 -27.62 15.75 5.99
N THR A 310 -26.53 16.29 6.51
CA THR A 310 -25.76 17.49 6.03
C THR A 310 -24.91 17.96 7.23
N ILE A 311 -23.61 18.25 7.08
CA ILE A 311 -22.91 19.28 7.87
C ILE A 311 -21.62 19.71 7.17
N GLU A 312 -21.43 21.03 7.22
CA GLU A 312 -20.42 21.88 6.59
C GLU A 312 -19.02 21.73 7.18
N ASN A 313 -18.01 21.89 6.32
CA ASN A 313 -16.60 21.96 6.67
C ASN A 313 -16.28 23.25 7.44
N LYS A 314 -15.83 23.11 8.69
CA LYS A 314 -15.01 24.12 9.37
C LYS A 314 -13.58 23.62 9.50
N GLU A 315 -12.65 24.41 8.99
CA GLU A 315 -11.20 24.22 9.10
C GLU A 315 -10.74 24.17 10.58
N LYS A 316 -9.87 23.21 10.94
CA LYS A 316 -8.48 23.45 11.41
C LYS A 316 -7.80 22.21 12.01
N ASN A 317 -6.56 22.02 11.58
CA ASN A 317 -5.39 21.50 12.30
C ASN A 317 -5.61 20.36 13.32
N SER A 318 -5.78 19.13 12.81
CA SER A 318 -5.37 17.93 13.55
C SER A 318 -3.87 17.73 13.39
N ASN A 319 -3.12 17.63 14.50
CA ASN A 319 -1.71 17.24 14.49
C ASN A 319 -1.60 15.82 13.89
N ILE A 320 -1.22 15.75 12.62
CA ILE A 320 -1.04 14.51 11.86
C ILE A 320 0.05 13.68 12.55
N ILE A 321 -0.25 12.43 12.93
CA ILE A 321 0.73 11.54 13.58
C ILE A 321 1.81 11.06 12.59
N PHE A 322 1.37 10.71 11.37
CA PHE A 322 2.18 10.12 10.30
C PHE A 322 1.56 10.50 8.96
N SER A 323 2.39 10.76 7.95
CA SER A 323 1.91 11.11 6.62
C SER A 323 1.22 9.93 5.94
N LYS A 324 -0.08 10.08 5.63
CA LYS A 324 -0.89 9.13 4.84
C LYS A 324 -1.13 9.68 3.44
N LEU A 325 -0.06 10.13 2.81
CA LEU A 325 -0.11 10.69 1.47
C LEU A 325 -0.15 9.58 0.43
N ILE A 326 -1.11 9.70 -0.49
CA ILE A 326 -1.26 8.82 -1.64
C ILE A 326 -1.06 9.66 -2.90
N LEU A 327 -0.09 9.28 -3.72
CA LEU A 327 0.15 9.86 -5.03
C LEU A 327 -1.03 9.48 -5.93
N LYS A 328 -1.69 10.49 -6.51
CA LYS A 328 -2.80 10.31 -7.45
C LYS A 328 -2.37 10.58 -8.88
N GLU A 329 -1.56 11.60 -9.08
CA GLU A 329 -1.17 12.01 -10.43
C GLU A 329 0.20 12.69 -10.46
N ILE A 330 0.91 12.54 -11.57
CA ILE A 330 2.04 13.38 -11.96
C ILE A 330 1.80 13.94 -13.36
N TYR A 331 1.92 15.26 -13.49
CA TYR A 331 1.86 15.98 -14.75
C TYR A 331 3.22 16.61 -15.05
N ILE A 332 3.93 16.11 -16.06
CA ILE A 332 5.24 16.58 -16.48
C ILE A 332 5.10 17.47 -17.70
N LYS A 333 5.23 18.78 -17.49
CA LYS A 333 5.27 19.74 -18.59
C LYS A 333 6.57 19.61 -19.40
N LYS A 334 7.72 19.51 -18.71
CA LYS A 334 9.04 19.32 -19.32
C LYS A 334 10.03 18.72 -18.33
N LEU A 335 10.63 17.57 -18.63
CA LEU A 335 11.71 16.97 -17.84
C LEU A 335 12.48 15.90 -18.63
N LYS A 336 13.77 16.08 -18.90
CA LYS A 336 14.68 15.07 -19.51
C LYS A 336 14.03 14.26 -20.65
N GLY A 337 13.65 14.98 -21.71
CA GLY A 337 13.02 14.39 -22.91
C GLY A 337 11.50 14.20 -22.79
N LEU A 338 10.94 14.19 -21.57
CA LEU A 338 9.50 14.15 -21.36
C LEU A 338 8.89 15.53 -21.58
N ASN A 339 7.88 15.63 -22.45
CA ASN A 339 7.10 16.85 -22.67
C ASN A 339 5.62 16.49 -22.64
N ASP A 340 4.85 17.26 -21.86
CA ASP A 340 3.39 17.16 -21.75
C ASP A 340 2.87 15.74 -21.46
N LEU A 341 3.38 15.13 -20.40
CA LEU A 341 3.01 13.79 -19.95
C LEU A 341 2.10 13.85 -18.72
N GLU A 342 0.97 13.17 -18.75
CA GLU A 342 0.05 12.97 -17.61
C GLU A 342 0.04 11.48 -17.23
N LEU A 343 0.26 11.18 -15.94
CA LEU A 343 0.23 9.83 -15.40
C LEU A 343 -0.60 9.78 -14.12
N LYS A 344 -1.62 8.92 -14.11
CA LYS A 344 -2.49 8.65 -12.96
C LYS A 344 -2.13 7.32 -12.29
N PHE A 345 -2.29 7.26 -10.98
CA PHE A 345 -1.97 6.10 -10.15
C PHE A 345 -3.23 5.63 -9.43
N GLU A 346 -3.83 4.55 -9.92
CA GLU A 346 -5.11 4.04 -9.39
C GLU A 346 -4.91 2.90 -8.40
N LYS A 347 -3.94 2.02 -8.66
CA LYS A 347 -3.59 0.87 -7.80
C LYS A 347 -2.37 1.16 -6.93
N ASN A 348 -2.16 0.31 -5.93
CA ASN A 348 -0.97 0.34 -5.09
C ASN A 348 0.31 -0.07 -5.83
N LEU A 349 0.20 -0.90 -6.88
CA LEU A 349 1.30 -1.24 -7.77
C LEU A 349 1.09 -0.56 -9.12
N THR A 350 2.17 0.00 -9.68
CA THR A 350 2.17 0.59 -11.02
C THR A 350 3.42 0.16 -11.78
N ALA A 351 3.21 -0.49 -12.92
CA ALA A 351 4.25 -0.88 -13.86
C ALA A 351 4.42 0.18 -14.95
N LEU A 352 5.60 0.78 -15.04
CA LEU A 352 5.99 1.65 -16.14
C LEU A 352 6.67 0.80 -17.22
N MET A 353 6.07 0.74 -18.40
CA MET A 353 6.54 -0.04 -19.55
C MET A 353 6.84 0.86 -20.73
N GLY A 354 7.65 0.39 -21.68
CA GLY A 354 8.02 1.13 -22.89
C GLY A 354 9.44 0.85 -23.33
N VAL A 355 9.79 1.25 -24.56
CA VAL A 355 11.13 1.08 -25.12
C VAL A 355 12.21 1.84 -24.32
N ASN A 356 13.47 1.50 -24.55
CA ASN A 356 14.59 2.22 -23.95
C ASN A 356 14.58 3.69 -24.38
N GLY A 357 14.77 4.59 -23.41
CA GLY A 357 14.67 6.04 -23.66
C GLY A 357 13.26 6.61 -23.59
N SER A 358 12.21 5.81 -23.34
CA SER A 358 10.84 6.33 -23.18
C SER A 358 10.64 7.24 -21.97
N GLY A 359 11.56 7.17 -20.99
CA GLY A 359 11.59 8.03 -19.80
C GLY A 359 11.06 7.42 -18.51
N LYS A 360 10.91 6.08 -18.45
CA LYS A 360 10.57 5.31 -17.24
C LYS A 360 11.41 5.72 -16.03
N SER A 361 12.74 5.62 -16.14
CA SER A 361 13.66 5.99 -15.05
C SER A 361 13.62 7.49 -14.74
N THR A 362 13.33 8.35 -15.72
CA THR A 362 13.14 9.80 -15.48
C THR A 362 11.95 10.05 -14.54
N ILE A 363 10.84 9.32 -14.70
CA ILE A 363 9.66 9.43 -13.83
C ILE A 363 10.00 8.93 -12.42
N LEU A 364 10.65 7.75 -12.31
CA LEU A 364 11.09 7.23 -11.00
C LEU A 364 12.02 8.21 -10.29
N HIS A 365 13.02 8.78 -10.97
CA HIS A 365 13.93 9.78 -10.42
C HIS A 365 13.23 11.07 -9.99
N ALA A 366 12.23 11.51 -10.75
CA ALA A 366 11.41 12.66 -10.38
C ALA A 366 10.66 12.39 -9.07
N LEU A 367 9.96 11.26 -8.98
CA LEU A 367 9.19 10.84 -7.80
C LEU A 367 10.07 10.65 -6.56
N ALA A 368 11.28 10.10 -6.73
CA ALA A 368 12.26 9.95 -5.65
C ALA A 368 12.61 11.29 -4.97
N CYS A 369 12.52 12.41 -5.71
CA CYS A 369 12.85 13.75 -5.22
C CYS A 369 11.66 14.54 -4.65
N VAL A 370 10.42 14.06 -4.83
CA VAL A 370 9.19 14.82 -4.53
C VAL A 370 8.99 15.03 -3.03
N TYR A 371 9.33 14.02 -2.23
CA TYR A 371 9.03 13.97 -0.81
C TYR A 371 10.29 14.23 0.03
N MET A 372 10.10 14.66 1.28
CA MET A 372 11.15 14.57 2.29
C MET A 372 10.87 13.35 3.17
N PRO A 373 11.89 12.60 3.60
CA PRO A 373 11.66 11.40 4.38
C PRO A 373 10.98 11.78 5.69
N PHE A 374 10.00 10.97 6.06
CA PHE A 374 9.31 11.13 7.34
C PHE A 374 10.20 10.55 8.47
N GLU A 375 10.83 9.40 8.23
CA GLU A 375 11.76 8.79 9.18
C GLU A 375 12.84 7.94 8.51
N LYS A 376 12.45 6.86 7.80
CA LYS A 376 13.38 5.86 7.25
C LYS A 376 13.66 6.02 5.76
N GLY A 377 12.87 6.85 5.07
CA GLY A 377 13.02 7.07 3.65
C GLY A 377 14.36 7.72 3.29
N GLU A 378 14.69 7.64 2.01
CA GLU A 378 15.87 8.27 1.44
C GLU A 378 15.54 9.73 1.07
N ASN A 379 16.51 10.62 1.29
CA ASN A 379 16.33 12.06 1.08
C ASN A 379 16.96 12.56 -0.22
N TYR A 380 16.50 12.05 -1.36
CA TYR A 380 17.07 12.44 -2.64
C TYR A 380 16.78 13.90 -3.01
N VAL A 381 17.74 14.56 -3.65
CA VAL A 381 17.54 15.85 -4.30
C VAL A 381 17.69 15.78 -5.81
N PHE A 382 17.04 16.67 -6.55
CA PHE A 382 17.03 16.63 -8.02
C PHE A 382 18.43 16.66 -8.64
N SER A 383 19.42 17.29 -8.00
CA SER A 383 20.78 17.33 -8.54
C SER A 383 21.52 15.99 -8.51
N GLU A 384 21.03 14.98 -7.79
CA GLU A 384 21.62 13.64 -7.77
C GLU A 384 21.25 12.84 -9.03
N PHE A 385 20.03 13.00 -9.54
CA PHE A 385 19.55 12.33 -10.75
C PHE A 385 19.58 13.22 -12.00
N PHE A 386 19.48 14.53 -11.82
CA PHE A 386 19.47 15.57 -12.85
C PHE A 386 20.66 16.51 -12.65
N THR A 387 21.86 15.93 -12.64
CA THR A 387 23.12 16.65 -12.57
C THR A 387 23.26 17.57 -13.79
N PRO A 388 23.45 18.89 -13.62
CA PRO A 388 23.55 19.80 -14.74
C PRO A 388 24.90 19.65 -15.45
N THR A 389 24.87 19.52 -16.78
CA THR A 389 26.06 19.54 -17.66
C THR A 389 25.91 20.67 -18.69
N PRO A 390 26.97 21.01 -19.47
CA PRO A 390 26.85 21.96 -20.58
C PRO A 390 25.74 21.58 -21.57
N ASP A 391 25.59 20.28 -21.85
CA ASP A 391 24.59 19.76 -22.79
C ASP A 391 23.19 19.60 -22.15
N ALA A 392 23.13 19.45 -20.83
CA ALA A 392 21.89 19.20 -20.09
C ALA A 392 21.81 20.04 -18.81
N ASN A 393 21.49 21.33 -18.96
CA ASN A 393 21.37 22.26 -17.83
C ASN A 393 20.00 22.21 -17.12
N TRP A 394 19.04 21.48 -17.68
CA TRP A 394 17.68 21.26 -17.15
C TRP A 394 16.83 22.54 -16.95
N ARG A 395 17.20 23.67 -17.58
CA ARG A 395 16.45 24.92 -17.46
C ARG A 395 15.07 24.80 -18.08
N GLY A 396 14.07 25.34 -17.37
CA GLY A 396 12.68 25.28 -17.79
C GLY A 396 12.00 23.94 -17.54
N SER A 397 12.68 22.98 -16.91
CA SER A 397 12.05 21.75 -16.43
C SER A 397 10.98 22.09 -15.39
N SER A 398 9.79 21.53 -15.55
CA SER A 398 8.70 21.66 -14.59
C SER A 398 7.74 20.50 -14.66
N PHE A 399 7.25 20.09 -13.49
CA PHE A 399 6.23 19.08 -13.32
C PHE A 399 5.41 19.36 -12.06
N THR A 400 4.25 18.73 -11.96
CA THR A 400 3.32 18.89 -10.86
C THR A 400 2.91 17.51 -10.36
N VAL A 401 2.78 17.37 -9.05
CA VAL A 401 2.32 16.15 -8.40
C VAL A 401 1.02 16.45 -7.64
N VAL A 402 0.05 15.55 -7.74
CA VAL A 402 -1.20 15.59 -7.01
C VAL A 402 -1.21 14.44 -5.99
N ASN A 403 -1.41 14.78 -4.73
CA ASN A 403 -1.52 13.83 -3.62
C ASN A 403 -2.88 13.94 -2.96
N TYR A 404 -3.39 12.82 -2.48
CA TYR A 404 -4.50 12.78 -1.53
C TYR A 404 -3.93 12.52 -0.14
N ASP A 405 -4.23 13.38 0.82
CA ASP A 405 -3.88 13.19 2.23
C ASP A 405 -5.06 12.56 2.96
N GLU A 406 -4.96 11.27 3.28
CA GLU A 406 -6.02 10.58 4.02
C GLU A 406 -6.23 11.11 5.43
N ASN A 407 -5.23 11.76 6.03
CA ASN A 407 -5.41 12.35 7.37
C ASN A 407 -6.29 13.60 7.33
N LEU A 408 -6.17 14.38 6.25
CA LEU A 408 -6.92 15.62 6.06
C LEU A 408 -8.21 15.40 5.27
N GLY A 409 -8.31 14.31 4.50
CA GLY A 409 -9.38 14.10 3.52
C GLY A 409 -9.28 15.07 2.33
N GLU A 410 -8.10 15.60 2.05
CA GLU A 410 -7.89 16.69 1.08
C GLU A 410 -6.96 16.27 -0.05
N VAL A 411 -7.18 16.87 -1.23
CA VAL A 411 -6.28 16.76 -2.37
C VAL A 411 -5.34 17.96 -2.38
N THR A 412 -4.04 17.69 -2.37
CA THR A 412 -2.99 18.70 -2.44
C THR A 412 -2.24 18.60 -3.76
N GLN A 413 -1.94 19.74 -4.37
CA GLN A 413 -1.18 19.81 -5.61
C GLN A 413 0.10 20.61 -5.38
N LYS A 414 1.23 20.10 -5.88
CA LYS A 414 2.51 20.78 -5.76
C LYS A 414 3.33 20.76 -7.05
N LYS A 415 3.79 21.95 -7.44
CA LYS A 415 4.64 22.17 -8.61
C LYS A 415 6.13 22.20 -8.25
N TYR A 416 6.93 21.53 -9.06
CA TYR A 416 8.40 21.49 -9.00
C TYR A 416 8.95 22.08 -10.30
N GLU A 417 9.87 23.03 -10.22
CA GLU A 417 10.46 23.67 -11.39
C GLU A 417 11.91 24.08 -11.17
N LYS A 418 12.70 24.09 -12.24
CA LYS A 418 14.05 24.63 -12.25
C LYS A 418 14.06 26.04 -12.83
N LYS A 419 14.07 27.04 -11.94
CA LYS A 419 14.17 28.46 -12.29
C LYS A 419 15.64 28.88 -12.30
N GLY A 420 16.16 29.23 -13.49
CA GLY A 420 17.56 29.61 -13.66
C GLY A 420 18.51 28.45 -13.34
N TYR A 421 19.30 28.58 -12.27
CA TYR A 421 20.30 27.57 -11.88
C TYR A 421 19.82 26.60 -10.79
N ARG A 422 18.74 26.92 -10.08
CA ARG A 422 18.30 26.16 -8.88
C ARG A 422 16.93 25.53 -9.08
N TRP A 423 16.75 24.35 -8.48
CA TRP A 423 15.45 23.73 -8.31
C TRP A 423 14.67 24.43 -7.18
N ALA A 424 13.34 24.27 -7.18
CA ALA A 424 12.46 24.78 -6.11
C ALA A 424 12.92 24.33 -4.71
N ARG A 425 12.58 25.11 -3.67
CA ARG A 425 13.04 24.84 -2.28
C ARG A 425 12.52 23.49 -1.77
N TYR A 426 13.45 22.67 -1.28
CA TYR A 426 13.18 21.33 -0.73
C TYR A 426 12.48 21.36 0.64
N SER A 427 12.54 22.48 1.37
CA SER A 427 11.98 22.63 2.72
C SER A 427 10.46 22.46 2.79
N ASN A 428 9.77 22.67 1.66
CA ASN A 428 8.31 22.62 1.63
C ASN A 428 7.80 21.28 1.10
N ARG A 429 8.68 20.27 0.90
CA ARG A 429 8.28 18.96 0.37
C ARG A 429 7.34 18.28 1.37
N PRO A 430 6.27 17.63 0.88
CA PRO A 430 5.46 16.79 1.75
C PRO A 430 6.31 15.70 2.40
N GLU A 431 6.05 15.40 3.66
CA GLU A 431 6.71 14.28 4.36
C GLU A 431 6.16 12.97 3.84
N ARG A 432 7.02 12.05 3.40
CA ARG A 432 6.66 10.68 3.03
C ARG A 432 7.94 9.88 2.88
N ASP A 433 7.98 8.69 3.46
CA ASP A 433 9.11 7.78 3.25
C ASP A 433 9.10 7.26 1.80
N VAL A 434 10.23 7.47 1.10
CA VAL A 434 10.45 7.00 -0.26
C VAL A 434 11.72 6.16 -0.28
N PHE A 435 11.68 5.01 -0.95
CA PHE A 435 12.83 4.14 -1.16
C PHE A 435 13.04 3.94 -2.65
N TYR A 436 14.28 4.06 -3.13
CA TYR A 436 14.65 3.87 -4.53
C TYR A 436 15.64 2.71 -4.69
N ILE A 437 15.21 1.67 -5.40
CA ILE A 437 16.00 0.50 -5.76
C ILE A 437 16.40 0.64 -7.23
N GLY A 438 17.56 1.25 -7.48
CA GLY A 438 18.08 1.47 -8.83
C GLY A 438 18.75 0.24 -9.47
N ILE A 439 19.17 0.38 -10.72
CA ILE A 439 19.92 -0.65 -11.47
C ILE A 439 21.23 -1.06 -10.75
N THR A 440 21.82 -0.16 -9.97
CA THR A 440 23.03 -0.45 -9.17
C THR A 440 22.85 -1.62 -8.21
N SER A 441 21.63 -1.90 -7.73
CA SER A 441 21.37 -3.07 -6.88
C SER A 441 21.33 -4.40 -7.64
N CYS A 442 21.50 -4.41 -8.97
CA CYS A 442 21.75 -5.62 -9.75
C CYS A 442 23.19 -6.09 -9.71
N ILE A 443 24.14 -5.20 -9.39
CA ILE A 443 25.56 -5.56 -9.40
C ILE A 443 25.80 -6.46 -8.19
N PRO A 444 26.15 -7.75 -8.38
CA PRO A 444 26.35 -8.65 -7.25
C PRO A 444 27.55 -8.19 -6.40
N GLU A 445 27.46 -8.41 -5.09
CA GLU A 445 28.49 -7.95 -4.12
C GLU A 445 29.91 -8.40 -4.49
N ILE A 446 30.08 -9.57 -5.11
CA ILE A 446 31.40 -10.08 -5.54
C ILE A 446 32.07 -9.21 -6.62
N GLU A 447 31.30 -8.53 -7.47
CA GLU A 447 31.84 -7.64 -8.51
C GLU A 447 32.24 -6.26 -7.96
N ILE A 448 31.64 -5.85 -6.84
CA ILE A 448 31.98 -4.62 -6.12
C ILE A 448 33.19 -4.85 -5.20
N GLU A 449 33.38 -6.08 -4.75
CA GLU A 449 34.43 -6.43 -3.81
C GLU A 449 35.84 -6.31 -4.42
N LYS A 450 36.72 -5.60 -3.71
CA LYS A 450 38.09 -5.31 -4.16
C LYS A 450 39.13 -6.16 -3.45
N SER A 451 38.75 -6.84 -2.36
CA SER A 451 39.64 -7.73 -1.62
C SER A 451 40.01 -8.96 -2.45
N THR A 452 41.30 -9.17 -2.65
CA THR A 452 41.84 -10.37 -3.30
C THR A 452 42.26 -11.46 -2.31
N SER A 453 42.24 -11.16 -1.01
CA SER A 453 42.54 -12.09 0.07
C SER A 453 41.27 -12.68 0.69
N PHE A 454 41.42 -13.80 1.39
CA PHE A 454 40.31 -14.52 2.02
C PHE A 454 39.53 -13.63 3.01
N ILE A 455 38.21 -13.56 2.83
CA ILE A 455 37.32 -12.73 3.63
C ILE A 455 36.78 -13.54 4.79
N ASN A 456 37.34 -13.31 5.98
CA ASN A 456 36.80 -13.86 7.23
C ASN A 456 35.61 -13.01 7.72
N TYR A 457 34.45 -13.65 7.89
CA TYR A 457 33.26 -13.04 8.48
C TYR A 457 32.70 -13.86 9.64
N ILE A 458 32.00 -13.18 10.55
CA ILE A 458 31.25 -13.79 11.65
C ILE A 458 29.77 -13.77 11.28
N SER A 459 29.14 -14.94 11.30
CA SER A 459 27.71 -15.08 11.04
C SER A 459 26.89 -14.76 12.29
N LYS A 460 25.94 -13.84 12.17
CA LYS A 460 24.94 -13.53 13.18
C LYS A 460 23.54 -13.75 12.60
N ASN A 461 22.63 -14.25 13.42
CA ASN A 461 21.23 -14.33 13.01
C ASN A 461 20.59 -12.94 13.03
N ILE A 462 19.82 -12.63 11.99
CA ILE A 462 19.06 -11.39 11.93
C ILE A 462 17.78 -11.60 12.77
N THR A 463 17.55 -10.74 13.76
CA THR A 463 16.41 -10.80 14.69
C THR A 463 15.31 -9.81 14.36
N GLU A 464 15.21 -9.35 13.10
CA GLU A 464 14.16 -8.42 12.69
C GLU A 464 12.77 -9.08 12.69
N LYS A 465 11.73 -8.26 12.93
CA LYS A 465 10.32 -8.68 13.04
C LYS A 465 9.84 -9.48 11.82
N HIS A 466 10.39 -9.19 10.63
CA HIS A 466 9.92 -9.72 9.35
C HIS A 466 10.82 -10.80 8.72
N VAL A 467 11.95 -11.18 9.34
CA VAL A 467 12.93 -12.10 8.74
C VAL A 467 12.29 -13.42 8.30
N LYS A 468 11.41 -14.00 9.14
CA LYS A 468 10.75 -15.27 8.80
C LYS A 468 9.93 -15.16 7.52
N LYS A 469 9.16 -14.06 7.37
CA LYS A 469 8.36 -13.82 6.15
C LYS A 469 9.26 -13.59 4.94
N ILE A 470 10.31 -12.77 5.08
CA ILE A 470 11.28 -12.52 4.00
C ILE A 470 11.89 -13.84 3.50
N VAL A 471 12.30 -14.73 4.40
CA VAL A 471 12.87 -16.04 4.04
C VAL A 471 11.83 -16.93 3.34
N THR A 472 10.61 -17.00 3.87
CA THR A 472 9.52 -17.79 3.26
C THR A 472 9.18 -17.30 1.85
N ASP A 473 9.05 -15.99 1.67
CA ASP A 473 8.69 -15.38 0.39
C ASP A 473 9.84 -15.47 -0.60
N ALA A 474 11.08 -15.23 -0.17
CA ALA A 474 12.27 -15.42 -1.01
C ALA A 474 12.39 -16.88 -1.47
N ALA A 475 12.12 -17.85 -0.58
CA ALA A 475 12.12 -19.27 -0.91
C ALA A 475 11.05 -19.62 -1.94
N TYR A 476 9.86 -19.03 -1.81
CA TYR A 476 8.77 -19.20 -2.75
C TYR A 476 9.08 -18.59 -4.13
N ILE A 477 9.60 -17.36 -4.17
CA ILE A 477 9.93 -16.66 -5.42
C ILE A 477 11.08 -17.38 -6.15
N MET A 478 12.16 -17.69 -5.43
CA MET A 478 13.37 -18.28 -6.03
C MET A 478 13.30 -19.80 -6.18
N GLN A 479 12.27 -20.45 -5.64
CA GLN A 479 12.13 -21.92 -5.58
C GLN A 479 13.36 -22.60 -4.96
N LYS A 480 13.83 -22.02 -3.84
CA LYS A 480 14.99 -22.51 -3.09
C LYS A 480 14.62 -22.82 -1.64
N ASP A 481 15.37 -23.72 -1.02
CA ASP A 481 15.12 -24.21 0.33
C ASP A 481 15.74 -23.31 1.41
N TYR A 482 15.55 -21.99 1.33
CA TYR A 482 16.04 -21.09 2.36
C TYR A 482 15.39 -21.40 3.72
N ALA A 483 16.23 -21.50 4.76
CA ALA A 483 15.81 -21.74 6.14
C ALA A 483 16.00 -20.49 7.00
N GLU A 484 17.11 -19.77 6.84
CA GLU A 484 17.41 -18.58 7.63
C GLU A 484 18.16 -17.52 6.84
N LEU A 485 17.92 -16.26 7.20
CA LEU A 485 18.70 -15.10 6.75
C LEU A 485 19.70 -14.72 7.85
N MET A 486 20.95 -14.51 7.44
CA MET A 486 22.08 -14.21 8.32
C MET A 486 22.72 -12.88 7.93
N LEU A 487 23.39 -12.27 8.90
CA LEU A 487 24.30 -11.15 8.70
C LEU A 487 25.73 -11.66 8.87
N HIS A 488 26.52 -11.58 7.80
CA HIS A 488 27.93 -11.92 7.82
C HIS A 488 28.75 -10.64 8.01
N GLU A 489 29.23 -10.40 9.23
CA GLU A 489 29.99 -9.21 9.57
C GLU A 489 31.50 -9.44 9.40
N THR A 490 32.14 -8.52 8.70
CA THR A 490 33.60 -8.38 8.68
C THR A 490 34.00 -7.14 9.48
N ARG A 491 35.31 -6.86 9.59
CA ARG A 491 35.79 -5.60 10.20
C ARG A 491 35.38 -4.33 9.45
N LYS A 492 35.03 -4.43 8.17
CA LYS A 492 34.82 -3.26 7.29
C LYS A 492 33.44 -3.20 6.64
N LYS A 493 32.80 -4.35 6.43
CA LYS A 493 31.57 -4.52 5.66
C LYS A 493 30.69 -5.60 6.26
N ASN A 494 29.40 -5.50 6.00
CA ASN A 494 28.42 -6.53 6.32
C ASN A 494 27.86 -7.10 5.01
N TYR A 495 27.72 -8.42 4.95
CA TYR A 495 27.09 -9.11 3.83
C TYR A 495 25.83 -9.81 4.28
N ILE A 496 24.85 -9.88 3.38
CA ILE A 496 23.70 -10.76 3.56
C ILE A 496 24.20 -12.20 3.44
N GLY A 497 23.63 -13.10 4.23
CA GLY A 497 23.88 -14.52 4.19
C GLY A 497 22.59 -15.32 4.23
N VAL A 498 22.62 -16.53 3.69
CA VAL A 498 21.50 -17.49 3.84
C VAL A 498 22.02 -18.84 4.30
N ARG A 499 21.16 -19.50 5.07
CA ARG A 499 21.28 -20.91 5.41
C ARG A 499 20.15 -21.68 4.74
N THR A 500 20.47 -22.76 4.04
CA THR A 500 19.47 -23.65 3.44
C THR A 500 18.99 -24.72 4.42
N LYS A 501 17.89 -25.41 4.10
CA LYS A 501 17.41 -26.57 4.88
C LYS A 501 18.40 -27.73 4.83
N ALA A 502 19.16 -27.86 3.75
CA ALA A 502 20.31 -28.77 3.65
C ALA A 502 21.54 -28.32 4.48
N ASN A 503 21.42 -27.27 5.30
CA ASN A 503 22.46 -26.73 6.19
C ASN A 503 23.70 -26.18 5.46
N ILE A 504 23.51 -25.74 4.20
CA ILE A 504 24.54 -25.04 3.44
C ILE A 504 24.46 -23.55 3.79
N ASN A 505 25.61 -22.96 4.15
CA ASN A 505 25.73 -21.55 4.52
C ASN A 505 26.56 -20.81 3.48
N TYR A 506 26.03 -19.73 2.93
CA TYR A 506 26.77 -18.89 1.99
C TYR A 506 26.39 -17.42 2.09
N SER A 507 27.35 -16.57 1.76
CA SER A 507 27.22 -15.11 1.78
C SER A 507 26.80 -14.54 0.44
N ALA A 508 26.44 -13.26 0.42
CA ALA A 508 26.15 -12.49 -0.79
C ALA A 508 27.29 -12.55 -1.82
N LEU A 509 28.53 -12.78 -1.39
CA LEU A 509 29.67 -12.98 -2.29
C LEU A 509 29.57 -14.26 -3.14
N SER A 510 28.74 -15.22 -2.74
CA SER A 510 28.49 -16.47 -3.47
C SER A 510 27.02 -16.61 -3.91
N MET A 511 26.16 -15.65 -3.58
CA MET A 511 24.76 -15.63 -4.00
C MET A 511 24.63 -15.21 -5.45
N GLY A 512 23.66 -15.79 -6.18
CA GLY A 512 23.26 -15.27 -7.48
C GLY A 512 22.75 -13.83 -7.38
N ALA A 513 23.05 -13.00 -8.37
CA ALA A 513 22.67 -11.58 -8.39
C ALA A 513 21.15 -11.38 -8.29
N GLY A 514 20.35 -12.25 -8.94
CA GLY A 514 18.88 -12.25 -8.81
C GLY A 514 18.39 -12.55 -7.39
N GLU A 515 19.07 -13.44 -6.65
CA GLU A 515 18.72 -13.73 -5.24
C GLU A 515 18.95 -12.52 -4.34
N GLN A 516 20.10 -11.86 -4.52
CA GLN A 516 20.45 -10.65 -3.77
C GLN A 516 19.41 -9.55 -4.01
N ARG A 517 19.02 -9.37 -5.28
CA ARG A 517 18.01 -8.38 -5.68
C ARG A 517 16.64 -8.66 -5.07
N VAL A 518 16.15 -9.90 -5.13
CA VAL A 518 14.85 -10.28 -4.52
C VAL A 518 14.86 -10.08 -3.02
N ILE A 519 15.92 -10.54 -2.33
CA ILE A 519 16.04 -10.36 -0.87
C ILE A 519 16.05 -8.87 -0.51
N LYS A 520 16.78 -8.04 -1.27
CA LYS A 520 16.84 -6.59 -1.05
C LYS A 520 15.47 -5.91 -1.24
N ILE A 521 14.73 -6.29 -2.28
CA ILE A 521 13.37 -5.79 -2.53
C ILE A 521 12.46 -6.18 -1.35
N LEU A 522 12.44 -7.47 -0.97
CA LEU A 522 11.61 -7.96 0.13
C LEU A 522 11.97 -7.27 1.46
N GLN A 523 13.26 -7.13 1.78
CA GLN A 523 13.71 -6.41 2.98
C GLN A 523 13.18 -4.96 2.97
N THR A 524 13.26 -4.28 1.84
CA THR A 524 12.79 -2.88 1.72
C THR A 524 11.28 -2.81 1.93
N VAL A 525 10.51 -3.66 1.27
CA VAL A 525 9.04 -3.65 1.31
C VAL A 525 8.50 -4.08 2.69
N TYR A 526 9.11 -5.08 3.31
CA TYR A 526 8.74 -5.52 4.66
C TYR A 526 9.10 -4.51 5.74
N ASN A 527 10.24 -3.82 5.62
CA ASN A 527 10.71 -2.87 6.63
C ASN A 527 10.21 -1.43 6.43
N ALA A 528 9.68 -1.09 5.24
CA ALA A 528 9.05 0.21 4.96
C ALA A 528 7.87 0.50 5.91
N HIS A 529 7.58 1.77 6.17
CA HIS A 529 6.41 2.15 6.96
C HIS A 529 5.13 2.08 6.12
N GLN A 530 3.97 2.14 6.76
CA GLN A 530 2.71 2.24 6.00
C GLN A 530 2.71 3.52 5.16
N TYR A 531 1.99 3.52 4.03
CA TYR A 531 1.93 4.65 3.08
C TYR A 531 3.27 5.04 2.43
N SER A 532 4.37 4.32 2.68
CA SER A 532 5.64 4.57 2.00
C SER A 532 5.53 4.34 0.49
N MET A 533 6.39 5.04 -0.26
CA MET A 533 6.57 4.84 -1.69
C MET A 533 7.84 4.04 -1.95
N ILE A 534 7.76 3.03 -2.81
CA ILE A 534 8.90 2.21 -3.20
C ILE A 534 9.03 2.29 -4.72
N LEU A 535 10.20 2.70 -5.18
CA LEU A 535 10.52 2.94 -6.57
C LEU A 535 11.55 1.89 -6.99
N ILE A 536 11.25 1.07 -7.99
CA ILE A 536 12.16 -0.01 -8.41
C ILE A 536 12.47 0.14 -9.90
N ASP A 537 13.72 0.39 -10.26
CA ASP A 537 14.13 0.48 -11.66
C ASP A 537 14.55 -0.90 -12.16
N GLU A 538 13.99 -1.37 -13.27
CA GLU A 538 14.26 -2.66 -13.92
C GLU A 538 14.00 -3.86 -12.98
N ILE A 539 12.75 -3.98 -12.49
CA ILE A 539 12.41 -4.98 -11.46
C ILE A 539 12.66 -6.43 -11.90
N ASP A 540 12.51 -6.73 -13.19
CA ASP A 540 12.66 -8.06 -13.80
C ASP A 540 14.11 -8.40 -14.16
N LEU A 541 15.02 -7.44 -14.08
CA LEU A 541 16.43 -7.66 -14.41
C LEU A 541 17.03 -8.76 -13.50
N LEU A 542 17.60 -9.79 -14.13
CA LEU A 542 18.16 -11.01 -13.50
C LEU A 542 17.14 -12.02 -12.96
N LEU A 543 15.84 -11.84 -13.24
CA LEU A 543 14.78 -12.76 -12.83
C LEU A 543 14.23 -13.55 -14.02
N HIS A 544 13.90 -14.82 -13.78
CA HIS A 544 13.13 -15.62 -14.72
C HIS A 544 11.64 -15.28 -14.61
N ALA A 545 10.88 -15.50 -15.70
CA ALA A 545 9.45 -15.20 -15.80
C ALA A 545 8.61 -15.68 -14.61
N ASN A 546 8.82 -16.92 -14.14
CA ASN A 546 8.08 -17.46 -13.00
C ASN A 546 8.42 -16.73 -11.67
N ALA A 547 9.69 -16.41 -11.45
CA ALA A 547 10.12 -15.65 -10.26
C ALA A 547 9.57 -14.22 -10.30
N PHE A 548 9.54 -13.60 -11.49
CA PHE A 548 8.93 -12.29 -11.69
C PHE A 548 7.44 -12.29 -11.35
N ARG A 549 6.64 -13.23 -11.89
CA ARG A 549 5.20 -13.37 -11.57
C ARG A 549 4.96 -13.47 -10.05
N LYS A 550 5.66 -14.38 -9.38
CA LYS A 550 5.55 -14.59 -7.93
C LYS A 550 5.96 -13.37 -7.10
N LEU A 551 6.96 -12.63 -7.56
CA LEU A 551 7.37 -11.39 -6.91
C LEU A 551 6.26 -10.35 -6.98
N ILE A 552 5.63 -10.16 -8.14
CA ILE A 552 4.52 -9.20 -8.31
C ILE A 552 3.32 -9.56 -7.41
N GLU A 553 2.96 -10.84 -7.32
CA GLU A 553 1.89 -11.32 -6.43
C GLU A 553 2.16 -10.95 -4.96
N ILE A 554 3.36 -11.28 -4.45
CA ILE A 554 3.76 -10.97 -3.07
C ILE A 554 3.81 -9.46 -2.84
N LEU A 555 4.35 -8.69 -3.79
CA LEU A 555 4.39 -7.24 -3.68
C LEU A 555 2.99 -6.62 -3.63
N SER A 556 2.04 -7.15 -4.40
CA SER A 556 0.63 -6.74 -4.38
C SER A 556 0.03 -6.95 -2.98
N ASP A 557 0.19 -8.14 -2.40
CA ASP A 557 -0.35 -8.47 -1.08
C ASP A 557 0.20 -7.56 0.03
N ILE A 558 1.52 -7.33 0.02
CA ILE A 558 2.17 -6.48 1.01
C ILE A 558 1.74 -5.02 0.82
N ALA A 559 1.66 -4.55 -0.43
CA ALA A 559 1.25 -3.19 -0.74
C ALA A 559 -0.19 -2.91 -0.32
N CYS A 560 -1.11 -3.86 -0.51
CA CYS A 560 -2.48 -3.79 -0.01
C CYS A 560 -2.54 -3.74 1.53
N THR A 561 -1.78 -4.60 2.20
CA THR A 561 -1.77 -4.69 3.67
C THR A 561 -1.20 -3.44 4.34
N LYS A 562 -0.15 -2.86 3.76
CA LYS A 562 0.58 -1.71 4.33
C LYS A 562 0.27 -0.38 3.64
N LYS A 563 -0.67 -0.37 2.68
CA LYS A 563 -1.01 0.79 1.85
C LYS A 563 0.22 1.40 1.16
N LEU A 564 1.16 0.57 0.71
CA LEU A 564 2.36 1.04 0.01
C LEU A 564 2.01 1.42 -1.43
N GLN A 565 2.72 2.40 -2.00
CA GLN A 565 2.75 2.61 -3.44
C GLN A 565 4.07 2.14 -4.02
N ILE A 566 4.02 1.06 -4.80
CA ILE A 566 5.18 0.47 -5.44
C ILE A 566 5.11 0.79 -6.93
N ILE A 567 6.01 1.64 -7.40
CA ILE A 567 6.09 2.04 -8.82
C ILE A 567 7.40 1.51 -9.36
N PHE A 568 7.34 0.75 -10.44
CA PHE A 568 8.53 0.11 -10.97
C PHE A 568 8.57 0.12 -12.49
N SER A 569 9.77 0.09 -13.06
CA SER A 569 9.98 -0.05 -14.51
C SER A 569 10.25 -1.51 -14.87
N THR A 570 9.71 -1.95 -16.01
CA THR A 570 9.94 -3.30 -16.54
C THR A 570 9.84 -3.33 -18.07
N HIS A 571 10.57 -4.26 -18.68
CA HIS A 571 10.45 -4.62 -20.09
C HIS A 571 9.73 -5.95 -20.30
N SER A 572 9.37 -6.64 -19.22
CA SER A 572 8.79 -7.97 -19.27
C SER A 572 7.35 -7.95 -19.77
N MET A 573 7.08 -8.68 -20.85
CA MET A 573 5.72 -8.89 -21.38
C MET A 573 4.86 -9.74 -20.45
N GLU A 574 5.46 -10.40 -19.47
CA GLU A 574 4.75 -11.13 -18.44
C GLU A 574 3.78 -10.25 -17.63
N MET A 575 3.96 -8.92 -17.70
CA MET A 575 3.02 -8.00 -17.06
C MET A 575 1.63 -7.99 -17.66
N LEU A 576 1.46 -8.37 -18.93
CA LEU A 576 0.15 -8.45 -19.58
C LEU A 576 -0.78 -9.42 -18.86
N ASP A 577 -0.23 -10.51 -18.32
CA ASP A 577 -0.99 -11.52 -17.55
C ASP A 577 -1.22 -11.09 -16.08
N LEU A 578 -0.67 -9.95 -15.65
CA LEU A 578 -0.63 -9.51 -14.25
C LEU A 578 -1.37 -8.18 -14.02
N GLU A 579 -2.18 -7.73 -14.99
CA GLU A 579 -3.01 -6.52 -14.92
C GLU A 579 -3.92 -6.47 -13.68
N GLN A 580 -4.32 -7.63 -13.16
CA GLN A 580 -5.10 -7.72 -11.92
C GLN A 580 -4.34 -7.15 -10.71
N TYR A 581 -3.02 -7.33 -10.65
CA TYR A 581 -2.17 -6.93 -9.52
C TYR A 581 -1.62 -5.51 -9.63
N ALA A 582 -1.33 -5.04 -10.83
CA ALA A 582 -0.67 -3.75 -11.07
C ALA A 582 -1.39 -2.93 -12.15
N ASP A 583 -1.34 -1.60 -12.01
CA ASP A 583 -1.73 -0.69 -13.06
C ASP A 583 -0.61 -0.60 -14.10
N ILE A 584 -0.91 -0.86 -15.37
CA ILE A 584 0.09 -0.87 -16.45
C ILE A 584 0.05 0.45 -17.19
N LYS A 585 1.19 1.16 -17.21
CA LYS A 585 1.37 2.41 -17.93
C LYS A 585 2.44 2.24 -19.00
N TYR A 586 2.02 2.10 -20.25
CA TYR A 586 2.93 2.05 -21.39
C TYR A 586 3.28 3.46 -21.88
N LEU A 587 4.58 3.76 -21.97
CA LEU A 587 5.11 5.04 -22.43
C LEU A 587 5.64 4.92 -23.86
N ASP A 588 4.98 5.61 -24.78
CA ASP A 588 5.29 5.62 -26.21
C ASP A 588 5.64 7.03 -26.70
N HIS A 589 6.66 7.15 -27.53
CA HIS A 589 7.06 8.43 -28.14
C HIS A 589 6.57 8.47 -29.59
N LYS A 590 5.50 9.21 -29.85
CA LYS A 590 4.99 9.47 -31.21
C LYS A 590 5.02 10.96 -31.53
N ASP A 591 5.66 11.31 -32.64
CA ASP A 591 5.70 12.67 -33.20
C ASP A 591 6.11 13.77 -32.19
N GLY A 592 7.05 13.45 -31.29
CA GLY A 592 7.55 14.38 -30.27
C GLY A 592 6.62 14.60 -29.07
N LYS A 593 5.51 13.86 -28.99
CA LYS A 593 4.63 13.77 -27.81
C LYS A 593 4.71 12.38 -27.18
N ILE A 594 4.42 12.29 -25.89
CA ILE A 594 4.41 11.01 -25.17
C ILE A 594 2.96 10.60 -24.94
N LEU A 595 2.62 9.41 -25.42
CA LEU A 595 1.31 8.80 -25.20
C LEU A 595 1.43 7.78 -24.08
N VAL A 596 0.46 7.80 -23.18
CA VAL A 596 0.30 6.81 -22.11
C VAL A 596 -0.87 5.92 -22.47
N TYR A 597 -0.60 4.63 -22.66
CA TYR A 597 -1.65 3.64 -22.86
C TYR A 597 -1.82 2.82 -21.58
N ASN A 598 -3.09 2.55 -21.24
CA ASN A 598 -3.47 1.66 -20.16
C ASN A 598 -3.72 0.22 -20.65
N THR A 599 -3.75 0.01 -21.97
CA THR A 599 -3.94 -1.29 -22.63
C THR A 599 -2.89 -1.46 -23.71
N VAL A 600 -2.54 -2.71 -23.99
CA VAL A 600 -1.47 -3.02 -24.93
C VAL A 600 -2.04 -3.29 -26.33
N ASN A 601 -1.83 -2.33 -27.24
CA ASN A 601 -2.12 -2.49 -28.66
C ASN A 601 -1.02 -3.34 -29.32
N PRO A 602 -1.33 -4.19 -30.32
CA PRO A 602 -0.34 -4.99 -31.04
C PRO A 602 0.80 -4.22 -31.71
N ASP A 603 0.61 -2.92 -32.00
CA ASP A 603 1.73 -2.05 -32.41
C ASP A 603 2.77 -1.88 -31.29
N LEU A 604 2.33 -1.76 -30.03
CA LEU A 604 3.19 -1.66 -28.85
C LEU A 604 3.87 -3.00 -28.55
N LEU A 605 3.16 -4.12 -28.74
CA LEU A 605 3.74 -5.48 -28.65
C LEU A 605 4.88 -5.67 -29.65
N TYR A 606 4.70 -5.18 -30.87
CA TYR A 606 5.72 -5.26 -31.90
C TYR A 606 6.96 -4.44 -31.54
N GLU A 607 6.79 -3.21 -31.05
CA GLU A 607 7.91 -2.36 -30.59
C GLU A 607 8.73 -3.00 -29.46
N LEU A 608 8.08 -3.75 -28.58
CA LEU A 608 8.72 -4.39 -27.43
C LEU A 608 9.36 -5.74 -27.76
N SER A 609 8.68 -6.55 -28.56
CA SER A 609 9.05 -7.96 -28.78
C SER A 609 9.68 -8.22 -30.14
N GLY A 610 9.55 -7.29 -31.09
CA GLY A 610 9.86 -7.50 -32.51
C GLY A 610 8.95 -8.51 -33.21
N LYS A 611 7.91 -9.01 -32.53
CA LYS A 611 6.95 -9.98 -33.04
C LYS A 611 5.56 -9.37 -33.05
N THR A 612 4.82 -9.57 -34.14
CA THR A 612 3.40 -9.21 -34.22
C THR A 612 2.59 -10.36 -33.67
N GLU A 613 2.12 -10.24 -32.43
CA GLU A 613 1.02 -11.10 -31.96
C GLU A 613 -0.27 -10.60 -32.60
N LYS A 614 -0.97 -11.53 -33.25
CA LYS A 614 -2.23 -11.25 -33.93
C LYS A 614 -3.37 -11.69 -33.01
N PRO A 615 -4.04 -10.77 -32.31
CA PRO A 615 -5.00 -11.10 -31.25
C PRO A 615 -6.22 -11.90 -31.75
N PHE A 616 -6.53 -11.80 -33.04
CA PHE A 616 -7.67 -12.47 -33.65
C PHE A 616 -7.21 -13.59 -34.59
N SER A 617 -7.92 -14.72 -34.58
CA SER A 617 -7.64 -15.83 -35.49
C SER A 617 -8.90 -16.20 -36.28
N ILE A 618 -8.78 -16.13 -37.61
CA ILE A 618 -9.80 -16.57 -38.55
C ILE A 618 -9.35 -17.90 -39.17
N TYR A 619 -10.15 -18.93 -38.99
CA TYR A 619 -9.95 -20.26 -39.55
C TYR A 619 -10.75 -20.39 -40.84
N VAL A 620 -10.12 -20.80 -41.93
CA VAL A 620 -10.70 -20.88 -43.27
C VAL A 620 -10.45 -22.24 -43.91
N GLU A 621 -11.25 -22.65 -44.89
CA GLU A 621 -11.16 -23.99 -45.49
C GLU A 621 -9.83 -24.18 -46.21
N ASP A 622 -9.57 -23.32 -47.19
CA ASP A 622 -8.44 -23.45 -48.10
C ASP A 622 -7.72 -22.12 -48.38
N TYR A 623 -6.89 -22.11 -49.43
CA TYR A 623 -6.12 -20.95 -49.84
C TYR A 623 -6.96 -19.87 -50.56
N LEU A 624 -8.03 -20.26 -51.25
CA LEU A 624 -8.96 -19.33 -51.86
C LEU A 624 -9.68 -18.52 -50.78
N ALA A 625 -10.25 -19.20 -49.80
CA ALA A 625 -10.89 -18.61 -48.62
C ALA A 625 -9.90 -17.70 -47.84
N GLN A 626 -8.65 -18.15 -47.68
CA GLN A 626 -7.59 -17.34 -47.06
C GLN A 626 -7.35 -16.02 -47.81
N SER A 627 -7.30 -16.07 -49.14
CA SER A 627 -7.06 -14.90 -49.98
C SER A 627 -8.21 -13.89 -49.89
N ILE A 628 -9.46 -14.38 -49.89
CA ILE A 628 -10.68 -13.56 -49.70
C ILE A 628 -10.63 -12.85 -48.34
N VAL A 629 -10.46 -13.59 -47.24
CA VAL A 629 -10.41 -13.00 -45.89
C VAL A 629 -9.24 -12.03 -45.76
N SER A 630 -8.10 -12.34 -46.37
CA SER A 630 -6.93 -11.45 -46.36
C SER A 630 -7.21 -10.12 -47.08
N LYS A 631 -7.92 -10.15 -48.22
CA LYS A 631 -8.35 -8.93 -48.93
C LYS A 631 -9.30 -8.09 -48.08
N VAL A 632 -10.33 -8.71 -47.49
CA VAL A 632 -11.27 -8.00 -46.59
C VAL A 632 -10.55 -7.39 -45.39
N ALA A 633 -9.64 -8.14 -44.77
CA ALA A 633 -8.84 -7.64 -43.66
C ALA A 633 -7.88 -6.51 -44.08
N LYS A 634 -7.34 -6.55 -45.30
CA LYS A 634 -6.48 -5.49 -45.86
C LYS A 634 -7.27 -4.20 -46.07
N ASP A 635 -8.44 -4.27 -46.71
CA ASP A 635 -9.29 -3.11 -46.99
C ASP A 635 -9.77 -2.42 -45.70
N LEU A 636 -10.02 -3.21 -44.66
CA LEU A 636 -10.39 -2.69 -43.33
C LEU A 636 -9.19 -2.25 -42.47
N LYS A 637 -7.96 -2.38 -42.95
CA LYS A 637 -6.69 -2.12 -42.23
C LYS A 637 -6.47 -3.01 -40.99
N MET A 638 -7.07 -4.21 -40.98
CA MET A 638 -7.01 -5.19 -39.88
C MET A 638 -6.02 -6.34 -40.12
N ARG A 639 -5.34 -6.39 -41.28
CA ARG A 639 -4.46 -7.52 -41.64
C ARG A 639 -3.33 -7.81 -40.63
N LYS A 640 -2.83 -6.78 -39.95
CA LYS A 640 -1.79 -6.90 -38.91
C LYS A 640 -2.29 -7.48 -37.59
N TYR A 641 -3.61 -7.47 -37.36
CA TYR A 641 -4.25 -7.96 -36.14
C TYR A 641 -4.86 -9.36 -36.29
N ILE A 642 -4.98 -9.87 -37.52
CA ILE A 642 -5.70 -11.10 -37.84
C ILE A 642 -4.75 -12.18 -38.37
N ASN A 643 -4.67 -13.28 -37.63
CA ASN A 643 -4.08 -14.53 -38.10
C ASN A 643 -5.10 -15.29 -38.95
N ILE A 644 -4.70 -15.79 -40.11
CA ILE A 644 -5.59 -16.54 -41.01
C ILE A 644 -5.01 -17.94 -41.20
N ILE A 645 -5.74 -18.96 -40.77
CA ILE A 645 -5.26 -20.34 -40.66
C ILE A 645 -6.16 -21.26 -41.49
N CYS A 646 -5.58 -22.02 -42.42
CA CYS A 646 -6.34 -23.01 -43.18
C CYS A 646 -6.54 -24.30 -42.37
N TYR A 647 -7.75 -24.85 -42.33
CA TYR A 647 -8.07 -26.11 -41.66
C TYR A 647 -8.26 -27.29 -42.63
N GLY A 648 -8.25 -27.06 -43.94
CA GLY A 648 -8.47 -28.10 -44.94
C GLY A 648 -9.95 -28.46 -45.01
N ALA A 649 -10.27 -29.76 -45.05
CA ALA A 649 -11.65 -30.22 -45.27
C ALA A 649 -12.67 -29.62 -44.29
N ILE A 650 -13.87 -29.30 -44.80
CA ILE A 650 -14.97 -28.68 -44.05
C ILE A 650 -15.34 -29.40 -42.73
N GLU A 651 -15.11 -30.70 -42.60
CA GLU A 651 -15.34 -31.42 -41.34
C GLU A 651 -14.50 -30.85 -40.19
N ASN A 652 -13.29 -30.35 -40.48
CA ASN A 652 -12.38 -29.78 -39.49
C ASN A 652 -12.88 -28.44 -38.94
N ALA A 653 -13.72 -27.71 -39.67
CA ALA A 653 -14.34 -26.47 -39.18
C ALA A 653 -15.07 -26.69 -37.85
N PHE A 654 -15.84 -27.78 -37.78
CA PHE A 654 -16.60 -28.16 -36.60
C PHE A 654 -15.71 -28.70 -35.47
N THR A 655 -14.63 -29.39 -35.81
CA THR A 655 -13.61 -29.85 -34.84
C THR A 655 -12.87 -28.67 -34.22
N VAL A 656 -12.48 -27.67 -35.01
CA VAL A 656 -11.83 -26.45 -34.53
C VAL A 656 -12.77 -25.67 -33.61
N ALA A 657 -14.02 -25.44 -34.03
CA ALA A 657 -15.00 -24.75 -33.21
C ALA A 657 -15.29 -25.49 -31.89
N ALA A 658 -15.42 -26.82 -31.93
CA ALA A 658 -15.60 -27.65 -30.75
C ALA A 658 -14.40 -27.58 -29.79
N GLY A 659 -13.18 -27.69 -30.33
CA GLY A 659 -11.95 -27.60 -29.54
C GLY A 659 -11.84 -26.27 -28.79
N LYS A 660 -12.12 -25.15 -29.46
CA LYS A 660 -12.06 -23.81 -28.86
C LYS A 660 -13.03 -23.62 -27.70
N VAL A 661 -14.21 -24.23 -27.78
CA VAL A 661 -15.19 -24.23 -26.67
C VAL A 661 -14.71 -25.08 -25.50
N LEU A 662 -14.04 -26.21 -25.75
CA LEU A 662 -13.54 -27.11 -24.72
C LEU A 662 -12.30 -26.57 -23.99
N ASP A 663 -11.44 -25.84 -24.70
CA ASP A 663 -10.24 -25.20 -24.14
C ASP A 663 -10.57 -24.00 -23.23
N GLY A 664 -11.83 -23.56 -23.20
CA GLY A 664 -12.27 -22.43 -22.37
C GLY A 664 -11.72 -21.07 -22.84
N GLU A 665 -11.24 -20.99 -24.08
CA GLU A 665 -10.71 -19.75 -24.65
C GLU A 665 -11.82 -18.71 -24.88
N GLU A 666 -11.42 -17.45 -24.95
CA GLU A 666 -12.33 -16.34 -25.22
C GLU A 666 -12.82 -16.39 -26.68
N LEU A 667 -14.00 -16.98 -26.91
CA LEU A 667 -14.57 -17.24 -28.23
C LEU A 667 -14.72 -15.99 -29.11
N SER A 668 -14.80 -14.80 -28.50
CA SER A 668 -14.83 -13.52 -29.20
C SER A 668 -13.59 -13.31 -30.09
N LYS A 669 -12.47 -13.98 -29.82
CA LYS A 669 -11.20 -13.84 -30.57
C LYS A 669 -11.12 -14.71 -31.81
N PHE A 670 -12.08 -15.60 -32.02
CA PHE A 670 -12.04 -16.62 -33.06
C PHE A 670 -13.22 -16.52 -34.03
N LEU A 671 -12.95 -16.80 -35.29
CA LEU A 671 -13.96 -16.94 -36.32
C LEU A 671 -13.63 -18.16 -37.18
N VAL A 672 -14.59 -19.03 -37.41
CA VAL A 672 -14.47 -20.15 -38.34
C VAL A 672 -15.34 -19.84 -39.56
N VAL A 673 -14.70 -19.72 -40.73
CA VAL A 673 -15.37 -19.40 -41.99
C VAL A 673 -15.42 -20.66 -42.84
N THR A 674 -16.60 -20.96 -43.36
CA THR A 674 -16.86 -22.05 -44.30
C THR A 674 -17.19 -21.48 -45.68
N ASP A 675 -16.92 -22.26 -46.72
CA ASP A 675 -17.06 -21.79 -48.10
C ASP A 675 -18.51 -21.60 -48.54
N GLY A 676 -19.47 -22.20 -47.82
CA GLY A 676 -20.90 -21.98 -48.00
C GLY A 676 -21.56 -22.89 -49.02
N ASP A 677 -20.85 -23.91 -49.53
CA ASP A 677 -21.34 -24.92 -50.46
C ASP A 677 -21.96 -26.15 -49.75
N LYS A 678 -21.50 -26.48 -48.55
CA LYS A 678 -21.94 -27.60 -47.71
C LYS A 678 -22.25 -27.16 -46.28
N TYR A 679 -23.17 -27.91 -45.63
CA TYR A 679 -23.67 -27.61 -44.28
C TYR A 679 -24.17 -26.16 -44.15
N ILE A 680 -25.03 -25.75 -45.09
CA ILE A 680 -25.47 -24.37 -45.29
C ILE A 680 -26.42 -23.95 -44.16
N THR A 681 -27.35 -24.83 -43.80
CA THR A 681 -28.40 -24.50 -42.83
C THR A 681 -27.86 -24.60 -41.40
N ARG A 682 -28.41 -23.78 -40.50
CA ARG A 682 -28.07 -23.84 -39.06
C ARG A 682 -28.34 -25.23 -38.47
N GLU A 683 -29.38 -25.94 -38.93
CA GLU A 683 -29.71 -27.29 -38.48
C GLU A 683 -28.65 -28.32 -38.90
N GLU A 684 -28.15 -28.24 -40.13
CA GLU A 684 -27.06 -29.10 -40.60
C GLU A 684 -25.77 -28.87 -39.80
N LYS A 685 -25.41 -27.60 -39.56
CA LYS A 685 -24.24 -27.25 -38.73
C LYS A 685 -24.39 -27.76 -37.30
N LYS A 686 -25.57 -27.60 -36.71
CA LYS A 686 -25.87 -28.08 -35.34
C LYS A 686 -25.76 -29.59 -35.26
N LYS A 687 -26.33 -30.32 -36.23
CA LYS A 687 -26.25 -31.79 -36.30
C LYS A 687 -24.80 -32.26 -36.43
N ARG A 688 -23.98 -31.54 -37.21
CA ARG A 688 -22.55 -31.87 -37.34
C ARG A 688 -21.79 -31.62 -36.04
N LEU A 689 -22.03 -30.49 -35.36
CA LEU A 689 -21.42 -30.22 -34.04
C LEU A 689 -21.81 -31.26 -33.00
N GLN A 690 -23.06 -31.73 -32.98
CA GLN A 690 -23.51 -32.81 -32.10
C GLN A 690 -22.76 -34.14 -32.34
N SER A 691 -22.26 -34.36 -33.55
CA SER A 691 -21.44 -35.55 -33.84
C SER A 691 -19.98 -35.43 -33.38
N VAL A 692 -19.49 -34.21 -33.18
CA VAL A 692 -18.10 -33.91 -32.79
C VAL A 692 -17.99 -33.70 -31.28
N LEU A 693 -18.87 -32.89 -30.71
CA LEU A 693 -19.07 -32.75 -29.28
C LEU A 693 -19.98 -33.90 -28.83
N SER A 694 -19.42 -35.02 -28.42
CA SER A 694 -20.18 -36.13 -27.84
C SER A 694 -20.12 -36.05 -26.30
N GLY A 695 -21.25 -35.81 -25.64
CA GLY A 695 -21.31 -35.72 -24.17
C GLY A 695 -22.75 -35.67 -23.64
N THR A 696 -22.96 -36.12 -22.40
CA THR A 696 -24.28 -36.16 -21.73
C THR A 696 -24.40 -35.16 -20.57
N GLU A 697 -23.48 -34.21 -20.48
CA GLU A 697 -23.41 -33.19 -19.42
C GLU A 697 -24.60 -32.22 -19.49
N GLN A 698 -24.98 -31.64 -18.34
CA GLN A 698 -26.12 -30.70 -18.27
C GLN A 698 -25.92 -29.44 -19.14
N GLU A 699 -24.69 -28.97 -19.32
CA GLU A 699 -24.35 -27.77 -20.12
C GLU A 699 -24.02 -28.10 -21.59
N HIS A 700 -24.28 -29.32 -22.04
CA HIS A 700 -23.89 -29.77 -23.38
C HIS A 700 -24.55 -28.96 -24.51
N GLY A 701 -25.82 -28.58 -24.33
CA GLY A 701 -26.55 -27.75 -25.30
C GLY A 701 -25.92 -26.35 -25.47
N ASP A 702 -25.46 -25.75 -24.37
CA ASP A 702 -24.85 -24.42 -24.38
C ASP A 702 -23.49 -24.42 -25.08
N LYS A 703 -22.70 -25.50 -24.90
CA LYS A 703 -21.43 -25.68 -25.64
C LYS A 703 -21.64 -25.73 -27.15
N ILE A 704 -22.71 -26.39 -27.61
CA ILE A 704 -23.06 -26.45 -29.04
C ILE A 704 -23.47 -25.07 -29.57
N GLU A 705 -24.31 -24.32 -28.85
CA GLU A 705 -24.70 -22.97 -29.28
C GLU A 705 -23.52 -22.00 -29.27
N LYS A 706 -22.61 -22.11 -28.30
CA LYS A 706 -21.34 -21.37 -28.29
C LYS A 706 -20.47 -21.69 -29.51
N ALA A 707 -20.30 -22.97 -29.84
CA ALA A 707 -19.55 -23.38 -31.04
C ALA A 707 -20.22 -22.90 -32.33
N LEU A 708 -21.56 -22.92 -32.40
CA LEU A 708 -22.31 -22.38 -33.54
C LEU A 708 -22.09 -20.88 -33.72
N SER A 709 -21.97 -20.12 -32.63
CA SER A 709 -21.86 -18.66 -32.68
C SER A 709 -20.60 -18.14 -33.38
N ILE A 710 -19.54 -18.95 -33.44
CA ILE A 710 -18.27 -18.59 -34.08
C ILE A 710 -18.13 -19.14 -35.50
N ILE A 711 -19.11 -19.90 -36.02
CA ILE A 711 -19.08 -20.43 -37.39
C ILE A 711 -19.92 -19.54 -38.31
N VAL A 712 -19.25 -18.91 -39.26
CA VAL A 712 -19.86 -18.12 -40.34
C VAL A 712 -19.55 -18.75 -41.70
N GLN A 713 -20.18 -18.23 -42.75
CA GLN A 713 -19.96 -18.69 -44.12
C GLN A 713 -19.97 -17.53 -45.11
N PHE A 714 -19.39 -17.73 -46.29
CA PHE A 714 -19.62 -16.84 -47.43
C PHE A 714 -21.04 -16.97 -47.98
N GLU A 715 -21.54 -15.88 -48.55
CA GLU A 715 -22.90 -15.79 -49.11
C GLU A 715 -22.90 -16.15 -50.60
N LEU A 716 -23.24 -17.40 -50.92
CA LEU A 716 -23.26 -17.92 -52.29
C LEU A 716 -24.69 -18.02 -52.88
N PRO A 717 -24.83 -17.86 -54.21
CA PRO A 717 -26.05 -18.27 -54.91
C PRO A 717 -26.32 -19.78 -54.77
N LYS A 718 -27.59 -20.19 -54.92
CA LYS A 718 -27.98 -21.61 -54.78
C LYS A 718 -27.25 -22.49 -55.80
N ASN A 719 -26.63 -23.56 -55.30
CA ASN A 719 -25.91 -24.58 -56.07
C ASN A 719 -24.71 -24.06 -56.87
N THR A 720 -24.07 -22.96 -56.43
CA THR A 720 -22.87 -22.41 -57.09
C THR A 720 -21.65 -22.56 -56.18
N PRO A 721 -20.58 -23.24 -56.62
CA PRO A 721 -19.31 -23.29 -55.90
C PRO A 721 -18.63 -21.90 -55.79
N PRO A 722 -17.79 -21.66 -54.77
CA PRO A 722 -17.06 -20.40 -54.59
C PRO A 722 -16.24 -19.96 -55.81
N GLU A 723 -15.49 -20.88 -56.43
CA GLU A 723 -14.63 -20.60 -57.57
C GLU A 723 -15.43 -20.18 -58.81
N GLU A 724 -16.55 -20.84 -59.04
CA GLU A 724 -17.46 -20.52 -60.15
C GLU A 724 -18.10 -19.15 -59.94
N TYR A 725 -18.49 -18.83 -58.70
CA TYR A 725 -19.08 -17.55 -58.40
C TYR A 725 -18.09 -16.40 -58.58
N ILE A 726 -16.86 -16.55 -58.11
CA ILE A 726 -15.76 -15.58 -58.31
C ILE A 726 -15.43 -15.41 -59.79
N HIS A 727 -15.36 -16.51 -60.54
CA HIS A 727 -15.18 -16.46 -62.01
C HIS A 727 -16.31 -15.70 -62.68
N SER A 728 -17.57 -15.95 -62.29
CA SER A 728 -18.73 -15.23 -62.84
C SER A 728 -18.67 -13.73 -62.56
N MET A 729 -18.16 -13.32 -61.39
CA MET A 729 -17.94 -11.92 -61.04
C MET A 729 -16.86 -11.29 -61.92
N LEU A 730 -15.74 -11.98 -62.17
CA LEU A 730 -14.70 -11.52 -63.11
C LEU A 730 -15.22 -11.34 -64.54
N VAL A 731 -15.97 -12.33 -65.05
CA VAL A 731 -16.47 -12.29 -66.44
C VAL A 731 -17.45 -11.13 -66.65
N ALA A 732 -18.23 -10.79 -65.62
CA ALA A 732 -19.18 -9.68 -65.65
C ALA A 732 -18.51 -8.29 -65.62
N MET A 733 -17.21 -8.19 -65.30
CA MET A 733 -16.50 -6.92 -65.24
C MET A 733 -16.05 -6.42 -66.62
N ASP A 734 -16.14 -5.11 -66.83
CA ASP A 734 -15.59 -4.43 -68.00
C ASP A 734 -14.21 -3.84 -67.67
N SER A 735 -13.20 -4.71 -67.57
CA SER A 735 -11.82 -4.36 -67.23
C SER A 735 -10.84 -5.06 -68.18
N GLU A 736 -9.72 -4.39 -68.47
CA GLU A 736 -8.59 -4.90 -69.27
C GLU A 736 -7.53 -5.63 -68.40
N GLU A 737 -7.76 -5.75 -67.09
CA GLU A 737 -6.88 -6.48 -66.18
C GLU A 737 -6.67 -7.94 -66.63
N GLU A 738 -5.44 -8.43 -66.50
CA GLU A 738 -5.01 -9.72 -67.07
C GLU A 738 -5.90 -10.88 -66.61
N CYS A 739 -6.25 -10.95 -65.32
CA CYS A 739 -7.11 -11.98 -64.75
C CYS A 739 -8.54 -11.97 -65.35
N VAL A 740 -9.10 -10.81 -65.68
CA VAL A 740 -10.42 -10.66 -66.31
C VAL A 740 -10.37 -11.16 -67.76
N THR A 741 -9.31 -10.83 -68.49
CA THR A 741 -9.14 -11.32 -69.87
C THR A 741 -8.95 -12.84 -69.92
N CYS A 742 -8.25 -13.44 -68.95
CA CYS A 742 -8.10 -14.88 -68.79
C CYS A 742 -9.42 -15.55 -68.40
N ALA A 743 -10.16 -14.99 -67.44
CA ALA A 743 -11.48 -15.48 -67.03
C ALA A 743 -12.46 -15.56 -68.22
N LYS A 744 -12.52 -14.51 -69.06
CA LYS A 744 -13.40 -14.46 -70.26
C LYS A 744 -13.05 -15.52 -71.32
N LYS A 745 -11.84 -16.05 -71.34
CA LYS A 745 -11.42 -17.15 -72.25
C LYS A 745 -11.87 -18.52 -71.76
N ILE A 746 -12.15 -18.68 -70.47
CA ILE A 746 -12.54 -19.96 -69.87
C ILE A 746 -14.07 -20.06 -69.91
N ARG A 747 -14.59 -20.97 -70.75
CA ARG A 747 -16.04 -21.15 -70.95
C ARG A 747 -16.64 -22.33 -70.18
N ASN A 748 -15.87 -23.39 -69.97
CA ASN A 748 -16.29 -24.61 -69.29
C ASN A 748 -15.09 -25.29 -68.62
N VAL A 749 -15.34 -25.99 -67.52
CA VAL A 749 -14.35 -26.73 -66.74
C VAL A 749 -14.88 -28.10 -66.34
N ASN A 750 -13.98 -29.04 -66.02
CA ASN A 750 -14.37 -30.39 -65.60
C ASN A 750 -14.64 -30.49 -64.08
N ASN A 751 -14.07 -29.58 -63.29
CA ASN A 751 -14.19 -29.51 -61.84
C ASN A 751 -14.26 -28.01 -61.42
N SER A 752 -14.99 -27.67 -60.36
CA SER A 752 -15.15 -26.29 -59.89
C SER A 752 -13.82 -25.60 -59.61
N HIS A 753 -12.83 -26.31 -59.06
CA HIS A 753 -11.50 -25.75 -58.79
C HIS A 753 -10.74 -25.30 -60.05
N GLU A 754 -11.06 -25.84 -61.24
CA GLU A 754 -10.42 -25.44 -62.50
C GLU A 754 -10.83 -24.02 -62.95
N TRP A 755 -11.92 -23.45 -62.42
CA TRP A 755 -12.35 -22.09 -62.79
C TRP A 755 -11.29 -21.04 -62.47
N ILE A 756 -10.69 -21.13 -61.28
CA ILE A 756 -9.57 -20.27 -60.87
C ILE A 756 -8.24 -20.89 -61.29
N GLY A 757 -8.08 -22.22 -61.22
CA GLY A 757 -6.84 -22.90 -61.60
C GLY A 757 -6.39 -22.64 -63.05
N LYS A 758 -7.32 -22.56 -64.01
CA LYS A 758 -6.97 -22.21 -65.41
C LYS A 758 -6.64 -20.73 -65.61
N ILE A 759 -7.08 -19.84 -64.71
CA ILE A 759 -6.62 -18.44 -64.71
C ILE A 759 -5.16 -18.42 -64.22
N GLU A 760 -4.86 -19.15 -63.15
CA GLU A 760 -3.50 -19.31 -62.62
C GLU A 760 -2.53 -19.88 -63.67
N GLU A 761 -2.92 -20.94 -64.39
CA GLU A 761 -2.13 -21.52 -65.48
C GLU A 761 -1.84 -20.53 -66.61
N GLN A 762 -2.79 -19.65 -66.94
CA GLN A 762 -2.64 -18.66 -68.01
C GLN A 762 -1.78 -17.46 -67.60
N MET A 763 -1.86 -17.02 -66.34
CA MET A 763 -1.09 -15.89 -65.82
C MET A 763 0.35 -16.27 -65.45
N GLY A 764 0.62 -17.54 -65.13
CA GLY A 764 1.98 -18.05 -64.92
C GLY A 764 2.68 -17.58 -63.64
N THR A 765 1.95 -16.94 -62.71
CA THR A 765 2.49 -16.34 -61.47
C THR A 765 2.36 -17.22 -60.22
N GLY A 766 1.81 -18.43 -60.32
CA GLY A 766 1.67 -19.37 -59.20
C GLY A 766 0.65 -18.90 -58.15
N LYS A 767 0.84 -19.26 -56.87
CA LYS A 767 -0.15 -18.99 -55.81
C LYS A 767 -0.46 -17.51 -55.56
N ASP A 768 0.42 -16.58 -55.97
CA ASP A 768 0.15 -15.14 -55.81
C ASP A 768 -1.04 -14.65 -56.66
N VAL A 769 -1.42 -15.42 -57.70
CA VAL A 769 -2.60 -15.17 -58.55
C VAL A 769 -3.88 -14.99 -57.73
N TYR A 770 -4.06 -15.74 -56.64
CA TYR A 770 -5.28 -15.62 -55.84
C TYR A 770 -5.42 -14.24 -55.22
N TYR A 771 -4.31 -13.62 -54.77
CA TYR A 771 -4.35 -12.26 -54.23
C TYR A 771 -4.66 -11.23 -55.31
N ASP A 772 -4.06 -11.38 -56.50
CA ASP A 772 -4.31 -10.47 -57.62
C ASP A 772 -5.76 -10.56 -58.10
N ILE A 773 -6.31 -11.77 -58.19
CA ILE A 773 -7.73 -11.98 -58.48
C ILE A 773 -8.60 -11.30 -57.42
N MET A 774 -8.31 -11.47 -56.13
CA MET A 774 -9.11 -10.85 -55.07
C MET A 774 -9.04 -9.31 -55.07
N GLU A 775 -7.91 -8.71 -55.47
CA GLU A 775 -7.81 -7.26 -55.63
C GLU A 775 -8.78 -6.75 -56.71
N VAL A 776 -8.87 -7.45 -57.83
CA VAL A 776 -9.73 -7.06 -58.96
C VAL A 776 -11.20 -7.38 -58.69
N VAL A 777 -11.52 -8.60 -58.25
CA VAL A 777 -12.92 -9.03 -57.98
C VAL A 777 -13.58 -8.18 -56.90
N ALA A 778 -12.80 -7.62 -55.96
CA ALA A 778 -13.32 -6.78 -54.91
C ALA A 778 -14.03 -5.50 -55.41
N GLU A 779 -13.79 -5.08 -56.65
CA GLU A 779 -14.48 -3.94 -57.28
C GLU A 779 -15.87 -4.29 -57.83
N ASN A 780 -16.21 -5.58 -57.92
CA ASN A 780 -17.53 -6.02 -58.40
C ASN A 780 -18.63 -5.68 -57.37
N GLU A 781 -19.79 -5.23 -57.84
CA GLU A 781 -20.93 -4.86 -56.99
C GLU A 781 -21.40 -6.00 -56.06
N ASN A 782 -21.24 -7.26 -56.50
CA ASN A 782 -21.65 -8.43 -55.72
C ASN A 782 -20.63 -8.86 -54.65
N TRP A 783 -19.41 -8.30 -54.65
CA TRP A 783 -18.36 -8.64 -53.70
C TRP A 783 -18.78 -8.39 -52.24
N LEU A 784 -19.34 -7.21 -51.97
CA LEU A 784 -19.74 -6.82 -50.62
C LEU A 784 -20.78 -7.77 -50.01
N LYS A 785 -21.70 -8.27 -50.85
CA LYS A 785 -22.70 -9.26 -50.43
C LYS A 785 -22.04 -10.61 -50.14
N TYR A 786 -21.12 -11.04 -50.99
CA TYR A 786 -20.41 -12.31 -50.84
C TYR A 786 -19.67 -12.44 -49.50
N VAL A 787 -19.00 -11.36 -49.06
CA VAL A 787 -18.17 -11.34 -47.85
C VAL A 787 -18.83 -10.68 -46.63
N GLU A 788 -20.13 -10.38 -46.69
CA GLU A 788 -20.85 -9.55 -45.70
C GLU A 788 -20.63 -10.03 -44.25
N ASN A 789 -20.81 -11.32 -44.00
CA ASN A 789 -20.69 -11.92 -42.67
C ASN A 789 -19.29 -11.74 -42.07
N ILE A 790 -18.24 -11.92 -42.88
CA ILE A 790 -16.84 -11.77 -42.48
C ILE A 790 -16.53 -10.28 -42.27
N GLN A 791 -16.99 -9.43 -43.18
CA GLN A 791 -16.77 -7.98 -43.10
C GLN A 791 -17.40 -7.38 -41.84
N LYS A 792 -18.61 -7.83 -41.48
CA LYS A 792 -19.30 -7.42 -40.25
C LYS A 792 -18.48 -7.79 -39.02
N TRP A 793 -18.03 -9.04 -38.91
CA TRP A 793 -17.22 -9.48 -37.77
C TRP A 793 -15.90 -8.70 -37.67
N ILE A 794 -15.19 -8.50 -38.79
CA ILE A 794 -13.93 -7.72 -38.78
C ILE A 794 -14.17 -6.25 -38.40
N LYS A 795 -15.30 -5.65 -38.81
CA LYS A 795 -15.69 -4.29 -38.40
C LYS A 795 -15.97 -4.20 -36.90
N GLU A 796 -16.69 -5.16 -36.33
CA GLU A 796 -16.92 -5.25 -34.87
C GLU A 796 -15.58 -5.35 -34.13
N LYS A 797 -14.65 -6.19 -34.59
CA LYS A 797 -13.31 -6.33 -33.98
C LYS A 797 -12.39 -5.15 -34.18
N LYS A 798 -12.65 -4.33 -35.18
CA LYS A 798 -11.93 -3.07 -35.38
C LYS A 798 -12.30 -2.01 -34.35
N GLU A 799 -13.47 -2.09 -33.74
CA GLU A 799 -13.85 -1.18 -32.64
C GLU A 799 -13.19 -1.58 -31.31
N GLU A 800 -12.70 -2.82 -31.20
CA GLU A 800 -12.04 -3.36 -30.00
C GLU A 800 -10.53 -3.04 -29.91
N VAL A 801 -9.90 -2.59 -31.02
CA VAL A 801 -8.44 -2.36 -31.15
C VAL A 801 -8.14 -0.93 -31.56
#